data_AF-A0A836G7M3-F1
#
_entry.id   AF-A0A836G7M3-F1
#
_cell.length_a   1.000
_cell.length_b   1.000
_cell.length_c   1.000
_cell.angle_alpha   90.00
_cell.angle_beta   90.00
_cell.angle_gamma   90.00
#
_symmetry.space_group_name_H-M   'P 1'
#
loop_
_entity.id
_entity.type
_entity.pdbx_description
1 polymer ?
#
loop_
_entity_poly.entity_id
_entity_poly.type
_entity_poly.pdbx_seq_one_letter_code
_entity_poly.pdbx_strand_id
1 'polypeptide(L)'
;MYKKALNAFFLKVHPDFFHHNVQQQAVNQNGVAQLNELLAWAREFKQGVLRAPPATSISFTFYRRIDDHEGSGFGAATMKSTAHASDPGSSAGEGESRGDRSRESFFAKRAHEAEERSSGGSGIDGAGAGAPLRHDSRATLICSTFELPQGFVASESNRGLVERAVNKFLRDLLRRAECIDSVTDSMSAAEDVAAARREAKPLRRRRADPRAKAKSGGKTLLDEASEAISMQWTLTSVPTLEELMDADQVLFAKTLSPLQCSAALHTLRTSLGELHYEQWSSMPLIIEDHFSVGADITGGLSVPWDFTALQFVAFLHHNAAAIAQCRTLATAFATEVERLIVELCTALELDDVLISCSHKEAMGVLRLLHRNKELLHGYGLTNLTLELGMRHATRANGVVIVDVSMKTTGDLREWLRALHGKLDLQRKLYSVSKQMLETTMWHLKEFRDMAEPGGVDAFVNNDCTYAQRLLWAKELFRIGPALAQWDWQEFTFLLSPELEVDWRRRQLLLPHNFDGDALVRYIEEVQQSAKEKEKETFLRASAMRRLSDEELRAQAHAADLQLSGDASRAEEDEQVRQQLGNHPLVPGMQPVSEAVRHLYRQSSPHMDEYMTSSEDSVDPLSVERPLSHAVAFNSDTEAEEQLKWEGFYQEPYVDQMPTGDLDDMAHTYRLTNRWHREAAAKKLLEELQSTYGKKSRRFDYQKMGDVLEINNARVQPKGFPVLVRGMKPSEG
;
A
#
# COMPACT_ATOMS: atom_id res chain seq x y z
N MET A 1 19.30 -27.98 -11.51
CA MET A 1 19.29 -29.11 -12.48
C MET A 1 17.91 -29.32 -13.05
N TYR A 2 16.88 -29.32 -12.19
CA TYR A 2 15.48 -29.55 -12.52
C TYR A 2 14.73 -28.27 -12.90
N LYS A 3 15.30 -27.08 -12.68
CA LYS A 3 14.71 -25.77 -13.02
C LYS A 3 14.04 -25.71 -14.40
N LYS A 4 14.68 -26.21 -15.45
CA LYS A 4 14.10 -26.19 -16.81
C LYS A 4 12.87 -27.10 -16.93
N ALA A 5 12.92 -28.30 -16.33
CA ALA A 5 11.81 -29.25 -16.34
C ALA A 5 10.61 -28.73 -15.52
N LEU A 6 10.88 -28.15 -14.34
CA LEU A 6 9.85 -27.54 -13.50
C LEU A 6 9.22 -26.32 -14.17
N ASN A 7 10.02 -25.47 -14.82
CA ASN A 7 9.50 -24.32 -15.55
C ASN A 7 8.60 -24.74 -16.72
N ALA A 8 9.00 -25.77 -17.48
CA ALA A 8 8.18 -26.33 -18.55
C ALA A 8 6.90 -27.00 -18.02
N PHE A 9 6.98 -27.67 -16.87
CA PHE A 9 5.82 -28.26 -16.21
C PHE A 9 4.80 -27.19 -15.83
N PHE A 10 5.20 -26.17 -15.05
CA PHE A 10 4.28 -25.13 -14.62
C PHE A 10 3.70 -24.36 -15.81
N LEU A 11 4.51 -24.05 -16.83
CA LEU A 11 4.01 -23.42 -18.06
C LEU A 11 2.90 -24.23 -18.75
N LYS A 12 2.95 -25.57 -18.70
CA LYS A 12 1.96 -26.46 -19.33
C LYS A 12 0.67 -26.62 -18.54
N VAL A 13 0.72 -26.47 -17.21
CA VAL A 13 -0.40 -26.78 -16.30
C VAL A 13 -0.90 -25.57 -15.49
N HIS A 14 -0.28 -24.40 -15.61
CA HIS A 14 -0.68 -23.23 -14.83
C HIS A 14 -2.13 -22.83 -15.14
N PRO A 15 -2.97 -22.56 -14.12
CA PRO A 15 -4.39 -22.24 -14.32
C PRO A 15 -4.62 -21.05 -15.24
N ASP A 16 -3.76 -20.03 -15.20
CA ASP A 16 -3.88 -18.83 -16.03
C ASP A 16 -3.86 -19.12 -17.53
N PHE A 17 -3.35 -20.26 -18.00
CA PHE A 17 -3.40 -20.57 -19.44
C PHE A 17 -4.72 -21.23 -19.89
N PHE A 18 -5.66 -21.49 -18.96
CA PHE A 18 -6.91 -22.22 -19.22
C PHE A 18 -8.16 -21.33 -19.17
N HIS A 19 -8.06 -20.07 -19.61
CA HIS A 19 -9.19 -19.13 -19.63
C HIS A 19 -10.42 -19.62 -20.43
N HIS A 20 -10.21 -20.51 -21.41
CA HIS A 20 -11.29 -21.04 -22.26
C HIS A 20 -12.16 -22.09 -21.53
N ASN A 21 -11.63 -22.74 -20.49
CA ASN A 21 -12.37 -23.74 -19.73
C ASN A 21 -12.13 -23.57 -18.22
N VAL A 22 -13.09 -22.91 -17.57
CA VAL A 22 -13.01 -22.58 -16.15
C VAL A 22 -12.96 -23.83 -15.26
N GLN A 23 -13.56 -24.95 -15.67
CA GLN A 23 -13.46 -26.20 -14.91
C GLN A 23 -12.02 -26.73 -14.91
N GLN A 24 -11.32 -26.66 -16.04
CA GLN A 24 -9.91 -27.05 -16.14
C GLN A 24 -9.01 -26.10 -15.34
N GLN A 25 -9.28 -24.79 -15.44
CA GLN A 25 -8.60 -23.77 -14.65
C GLN A 25 -8.74 -24.04 -13.14
N ALA A 26 -9.95 -24.28 -12.65
CA ALA A 26 -10.21 -24.55 -11.24
C ALA A 26 -9.56 -25.86 -10.75
N VAL A 27 -9.56 -26.93 -11.56
CA VAL A 27 -8.85 -28.17 -11.23
C VAL A 27 -7.35 -27.93 -11.13
N ASN A 28 -6.76 -27.19 -12.06
CA ASN A 28 -5.34 -26.87 -12.04
C ASN A 28 -4.96 -25.96 -10.87
N GLN A 29 -5.80 -24.97 -10.54
CA GLN A 29 -5.61 -24.10 -9.39
C GLN A 29 -5.59 -24.89 -8.09
N ASN A 30 -6.58 -25.76 -7.88
CA ASN A 30 -6.61 -26.68 -6.74
C ASN A 30 -5.38 -27.59 -6.72
N GLY A 31 -4.96 -28.12 -7.87
CA GLY A 31 -3.76 -28.95 -7.99
C GLY A 31 -2.48 -28.20 -7.60
N VAL A 32 -2.32 -26.94 -8.02
CA VAL A 32 -1.18 -26.09 -7.65
C VAL A 32 -1.22 -25.73 -6.16
N ALA A 33 -2.39 -25.40 -5.62
CA ALA A 33 -2.56 -25.08 -4.20
C ALA A 33 -2.19 -26.28 -3.30
N GLN A 34 -2.72 -27.47 -3.60
CA GLN A 34 -2.36 -28.70 -2.89
C GLN A 34 -0.87 -29.04 -3.02
N LEU A 35 -0.27 -28.75 -4.19
CA LEU A 35 1.16 -29.01 -4.42
C LEU A 35 2.01 -28.05 -3.58
N ASN A 36 1.61 -26.78 -3.50
CA ASN A 36 2.29 -25.78 -2.68
C ASN A 36 2.22 -26.15 -1.19
N GLU A 37 1.06 -26.60 -0.69
CA GLU A 37 0.90 -27.07 0.69
C GLU A 37 1.80 -28.28 0.99
N LEU A 38 1.82 -29.28 0.10
CA LEU A 38 2.68 -30.46 0.23
C LEU A 38 4.16 -30.07 0.29
N LEU A 39 4.60 -29.15 -0.57
CA LEU A 39 5.99 -28.68 -0.62
C LEU A 39 6.35 -27.83 0.59
N ALA A 40 5.41 -27.00 1.08
CA ALA A 40 5.58 -26.23 2.32
C ALA A 40 5.78 -27.16 3.53
N TRP A 41 4.91 -28.16 3.69
CA TRP A 41 5.05 -29.18 4.73
C TRP A 41 6.38 -29.94 4.61
N ALA A 42 6.74 -30.40 3.41
CA ALA A 42 7.99 -31.13 3.19
C ALA A 42 9.23 -30.27 3.51
N ARG A 43 9.17 -28.97 3.22
CA ARG A 43 10.23 -28.00 3.56
C ARG A 43 10.33 -27.77 5.06
N GLU A 44 9.20 -27.61 5.76
CA GLU A 44 9.16 -27.51 7.24
C GLU A 44 9.76 -28.77 7.89
N PHE A 45 9.36 -29.94 7.40
CA PHE A 45 9.89 -31.23 7.87
C PHE A 45 11.40 -31.35 7.62
N LYS A 46 11.87 -30.89 6.46
CA LYS A 46 13.28 -30.78 6.11
C LYS A 46 14.01 -29.69 6.89
N GLN A 47 13.36 -28.71 7.51
CA GLN A 47 13.99 -27.68 8.36
C GLN A 47 14.03 -28.07 9.84
N GLY A 48 13.30 -29.12 10.23
CA GLY A 48 13.25 -29.63 11.61
C GLY A 48 11.94 -29.35 12.34
N VAL A 49 10.96 -28.74 11.68
CA VAL A 49 9.60 -28.56 12.22
C VAL A 49 8.78 -29.79 11.81
N LEU A 50 8.61 -30.72 12.75
CA LEU A 50 7.97 -32.01 12.51
C LEU A 50 6.46 -31.92 12.77
N ARG A 51 5.69 -31.50 11.76
CA ARG A 51 4.22 -31.51 11.78
C ARG A 51 3.67 -32.76 11.07
N ALA A 52 2.45 -33.15 11.44
CA ALA A 52 1.72 -34.20 10.73
C ALA A 52 1.53 -33.82 9.25
N PRO A 53 1.59 -34.79 8.30
CA PRO A 53 1.34 -34.52 6.90
C PRO A 53 -0.12 -34.12 6.67
N PRO A 54 -0.41 -33.29 5.64
CA PRO A 54 -1.79 -32.93 5.28
C PRO A 54 -2.63 -34.17 4.94
N ALA A 55 -2.03 -35.18 4.30
CA ALA A 55 -2.58 -36.53 4.20
C ALA A 55 -1.46 -37.55 3.91
N THR A 56 -1.72 -38.83 4.21
CA THR A 56 -0.80 -39.94 3.93
C THR A 56 -0.86 -40.43 2.48
N SER A 57 -1.95 -40.14 1.77
CA SER A 57 -2.09 -40.36 0.34
C SER A 57 -2.95 -39.25 -0.27
N ILE A 58 -2.49 -38.65 -1.38
CA ILE A 58 -3.18 -37.57 -2.09
C ILE A 58 -3.10 -37.84 -3.59
N SER A 59 -4.23 -37.79 -4.29
CA SER A 59 -4.27 -37.89 -5.75
C SER A 59 -4.34 -36.50 -6.38
N PHE A 60 -3.33 -36.17 -7.17
CA PHE A 60 -3.22 -34.91 -7.90
C PHE A 60 -3.67 -35.09 -9.34
N THR A 61 -4.44 -34.12 -9.82
CA THR A 61 -4.93 -34.08 -11.20
C THR A 61 -4.63 -32.72 -11.81
N PHE A 62 -4.02 -32.73 -12.99
CA PHE A 62 -3.74 -31.53 -13.79
C PHE A 62 -4.20 -31.73 -15.23
N TYR A 63 -4.76 -30.70 -15.82
CA TYR A 63 -4.92 -30.56 -17.27
C TYR A 63 -3.64 -29.97 -17.85
N ARG A 64 -3.13 -30.60 -18.89
CA ARG A 64 -2.01 -30.12 -19.71
C ARG A 64 -2.54 -29.58 -21.02
N ARG A 65 -2.05 -28.40 -21.42
CA ARG A 65 -2.26 -27.86 -22.75
C ARG A 65 -1.45 -28.68 -23.76
N ILE A 66 -2.11 -29.17 -24.82
CA ILE A 66 -1.40 -29.72 -25.98
C ILE A 66 -1.09 -28.54 -26.89
N ASP A 67 0.18 -28.18 -26.98
CA ASP A 67 0.63 -27.22 -27.97
C ASP A 67 0.83 -27.95 -29.30
N ASP A 68 0.29 -27.43 -30.40
CA ASP A 68 0.39 -28.00 -31.76
C ASP A 68 1.84 -28.15 -32.29
N HIS A 69 2.85 -27.79 -31.49
CA HIS A 69 4.27 -27.84 -31.84
C HIS A 69 5.03 -29.09 -31.36
N GLU A 70 4.41 -30.02 -30.63
CA GLU A 70 5.10 -31.23 -30.13
C GLU A 70 5.31 -32.35 -31.19
N GLY A 71 5.27 -32.00 -32.49
CA GLY A 71 5.51 -32.91 -33.62
C GLY A 71 6.87 -32.78 -34.32
N SER A 72 7.74 -31.84 -33.94
CA SER A 72 9.05 -31.67 -34.60
C SER A 72 10.20 -31.84 -33.62
N GLY A 73 11.02 -32.86 -33.90
CA GLY A 73 12.12 -33.30 -33.05
C GLY A 73 13.17 -32.23 -32.72
N PHE A 74 13.90 -32.55 -31.65
CA PHE A 74 15.14 -31.91 -31.18
C PHE A 74 16.01 -31.37 -32.32
N GLY A 75 16.11 -30.05 -32.41
CA GLY A 75 17.08 -29.32 -33.24
C GLY A 75 17.53 -28.05 -32.52
N ALA A 76 18.81 -28.00 -32.17
CA ALA A 76 19.43 -26.94 -31.37
C ALA A 76 19.37 -25.55 -32.02
N ALA A 77 18.82 -24.55 -31.32
CA ALA A 77 19.03 -23.15 -31.64
C ALA A 77 20.21 -22.63 -30.79
N THR A 78 21.42 -22.77 -31.33
CA THR A 78 22.62 -22.11 -30.83
C THR A 78 22.66 -20.69 -31.38
N MET A 79 22.18 -19.69 -30.63
CA MET A 79 22.47 -18.28 -30.94
C MET A 79 23.88 -17.94 -30.44
N LYS A 80 24.86 -18.02 -31.34
CA LYS A 80 26.14 -17.31 -31.20
C LYS A 80 26.14 -16.12 -32.15
N SER A 81 26.23 -14.94 -31.54
CA SER A 81 26.70 -13.70 -32.14
C SER A 81 28.01 -13.93 -32.88
N THR A 82 28.09 -13.52 -34.16
CA THR A 82 29.26 -12.85 -34.75
C THR A 82 28.89 -12.11 -36.03
N ALA A 83 29.57 -10.97 -36.19
CA ALA A 83 29.38 -9.91 -37.15
C ALA A 83 29.50 -10.28 -38.64
N HIS A 84 28.81 -9.48 -39.44
CA HIS A 84 29.00 -9.31 -40.88
C HIS A 84 30.42 -8.89 -41.26
N ALA A 85 30.96 -9.51 -42.33
CA ALA A 85 31.77 -8.84 -43.35
C ALA A 85 31.79 -9.65 -44.65
N SER A 86 31.29 -9.02 -45.73
CA SER A 86 31.67 -9.13 -47.16
C SER A 86 31.85 -10.50 -47.85
N ASP A 87 30.90 -10.87 -48.72
CA ASP A 87 30.97 -10.92 -50.20
C ASP A 87 32.26 -11.44 -50.92
N PRO A 88 32.21 -11.89 -52.19
CA PRO A 88 31.50 -13.06 -52.76
C PRO A 88 32.45 -13.93 -53.64
N GLY A 89 32.02 -15.11 -54.11
CA GLY A 89 32.77 -15.81 -55.18
C GLY A 89 32.43 -17.26 -55.50
N SER A 90 31.66 -17.43 -56.58
CA SER A 90 31.91 -18.36 -57.69
C SER A 90 31.88 -19.90 -57.52
N SER A 91 30.92 -20.48 -58.25
CA SER A 91 31.06 -21.56 -59.25
C SER A 91 31.39 -23.02 -58.85
N ALA A 92 30.40 -23.88 -59.17
CA ALA A 92 30.48 -24.97 -60.16
C ALA A 92 31.10 -26.34 -59.80
N GLY A 93 30.48 -27.37 -60.39
CA GLY A 93 31.04 -28.71 -60.65
C GLY A 93 30.38 -29.79 -59.79
N GLU A 94 29.31 -30.45 -60.23
CA GLU A 94 29.29 -31.61 -61.15
C GLU A 94 30.10 -32.83 -60.66
N GLY A 95 29.47 -34.01 -60.70
CA GLY A 95 30.19 -35.27 -60.50
C GLY A 95 29.31 -36.47 -60.17
N GLU A 96 28.67 -37.01 -61.20
CA GLU A 96 27.83 -38.21 -61.24
C GLU A 96 28.51 -39.54 -60.84
N SER A 97 27.64 -40.57 -60.73
CA SER A 97 27.88 -41.99 -61.09
C SER A 97 28.51 -42.89 -60.03
N ARG A 98 28.12 -44.16 -59.82
CA ARG A 98 27.20 -45.09 -60.50
C ARG A 98 27.12 -46.40 -59.70
N GLY A 99 26.04 -47.18 -59.89
CA GLY A 99 25.98 -48.65 -59.71
C GLY A 99 25.37 -49.11 -58.38
N ASP A 100 24.08 -49.43 -58.26
CA ASP A 100 23.32 -50.54 -58.88
C ASP A 100 23.88 -51.94 -58.58
N ARG A 101 23.22 -52.67 -57.67
CA ARG A 101 22.50 -53.92 -58.00
C ARG A 101 21.85 -54.59 -56.78
N SER A 102 20.53 -54.77 -56.90
CA SER A 102 19.75 -56.01 -56.67
C SER A 102 19.73 -56.59 -55.26
N ARG A 103 18.65 -57.09 -54.64
CA ARG A 103 17.23 -57.44 -54.89
C ARG A 103 16.75 -57.80 -53.45
N GLU A 104 15.54 -57.63 -52.95
CA GLU A 104 14.23 -57.99 -53.49
C GLU A 104 13.16 -57.46 -52.51
N SER A 105 12.05 -57.01 -53.07
CA SER A 105 10.78 -56.69 -52.41
C SER A 105 10.08 -57.95 -51.89
N PHE A 106 9.16 -57.83 -50.95
CA PHE A 106 7.72 -58.06 -51.23
C PHE A 106 6.85 -57.81 -49.99
N PHE A 107 5.89 -56.90 -50.16
CA PHE A 107 4.64 -56.84 -49.42
C PHE A 107 3.91 -58.19 -49.51
N ALA A 108 3.43 -58.70 -48.37
CA ALA A 108 2.11 -59.32 -48.16
C ALA A 108 2.14 -60.35 -47.02
N LYS A 109 1.40 -60.09 -45.93
CA LYS A 109 0.43 -61.07 -45.42
C LYS A 109 -0.61 -60.42 -44.52
N ARG A 110 -1.84 -60.56 -45.01
CA ARG A 110 -3.14 -60.20 -44.44
C ARG A 110 -3.47 -61.06 -43.22
N ALA A 111 -4.21 -60.46 -42.28
CA ALA A 111 -5.45 -60.93 -41.66
C ALA A 111 -5.52 -62.36 -41.09
N HIS A 112 -5.98 -62.45 -39.83
CA HIS A 112 -7.16 -63.20 -39.36
C HIS A 112 -7.34 -62.81 -37.86
N GLU A 113 -8.43 -62.13 -37.50
CA GLU A 113 -9.64 -62.70 -36.83
C GLU A 113 -9.40 -63.05 -35.35
N ALA A 114 -10.31 -62.85 -34.40
CA ALA A 114 -11.61 -62.21 -34.32
C ALA A 114 -12.03 -62.24 -32.82
N GLU A 115 -12.86 -61.27 -32.45
CA GLU A 115 -14.00 -61.35 -31.52
C GLU A 115 -14.02 -62.35 -30.35
N GLU A 116 -14.27 -61.80 -29.16
CA GLU A 116 -15.26 -62.24 -28.14
C GLU A 116 -15.21 -61.14 -27.04
N ARG A 117 -16.25 -60.48 -26.51
CA ARG A 117 -17.72 -60.59 -26.44
C ARG A 117 -18.22 -59.19 -25.98
N SER A 118 -19.15 -58.55 -26.71
CA SER A 118 -20.58 -58.32 -26.35
C SER A 118 -20.82 -57.73 -24.95
N SER A 119 -21.67 -56.73 -24.67
CA SER A 119 -22.97 -56.26 -25.22
C SER A 119 -23.57 -55.32 -24.15
N GLY A 120 -24.42 -54.31 -24.37
CA GLY A 120 -25.15 -53.79 -25.52
C GLY A 120 -25.64 -52.35 -25.19
N GLY A 121 -25.88 -51.49 -26.19
CA GLY A 121 -27.21 -51.17 -26.75
C GLY A 121 -27.79 -49.92 -26.06
N SER A 122 -28.35 -48.87 -26.67
CA SER A 122 -28.94 -48.50 -27.97
C SER A 122 -28.98 -46.95 -27.95
N GLY A 123 -28.75 -46.11 -28.97
CA GLY A 123 -29.10 -46.18 -30.39
C GLY A 123 -30.43 -45.44 -30.65
N ILE A 124 -30.41 -44.14 -30.96
CA ILE A 124 -31.35 -43.42 -31.87
C ILE A 124 -30.61 -42.23 -32.50
N ASP A 125 -30.55 -42.23 -33.84
CA ASP A 125 -30.01 -41.18 -34.71
C ASP A 125 -31.03 -40.08 -35.02
N GLY A 126 -30.52 -38.86 -35.28
CA GLY A 126 -31.28 -37.74 -35.85
C GLY A 126 -30.34 -36.66 -36.40
N ALA A 127 -30.08 -36.69 -37.71
CA ALA A 127 -29.18 -35.83 -38.44
C ALA A 127 -29.68 -34.38 -38.60
N GLY A 128 -28.75 -33.40 -38.60
CA GLY A 128 -29.04 -32.01 -38.98
C GLY A 128 -27.87 -31.03 -38.89
N ALA A 129 -27.12 -30.90 -39.99
CA ALA A 129 -26.30 -29.75 -40.44
C ALA A 129 -25.41 -29.00 -39.42
N GLY A 130 -24.15 -29.45 -39.31
CA GLY A 130 -23.10 -28.78 -38.54
C GLY A 130 -22.47 -27.58 -39.27
N ALA A 131 -22.63 -26.40 -38.68
CA ALA A 131 -21.71 -25.27 -38.83
C ALA A 131 -20.34 -25.61 -38.19
N PRO A 132 -19.21 -24.98 -38.59
CA PRO A 132 -17.90 -25.38 -38.10
C PRO A 132 -17.78 -25.09 -36.61
N LEU A 133 -17.77 -26.15 -35.82
CA LEU A 133 -17.51 -26.10 -34.38
C LEU A 133 -16.08 -25.63 -34.15
N ARG A 134 -15.99 -24.67 -33.23
CA ARG A 134 -14.78 -24.06 -32.68
C ARG A 134 -13.76 -25.14 -32.30
N HIS A 135 -12.48 -24.86 -32.50
CA HIS A 135 -11.37 -25.68 -32.00
C HIS A 135 -11.44 -25.79 -30.47
N ASP A 136 -12.02 -26.88 -29.97
CA ASP A 136 -11.80 -27.31 -28.59
C ASP A 136 -10.30 -27.66 -28.47
N SER A 137 -9.55 -26.84 -27.73
CA SER A 137 -8.17 -27.14 -27.37
C SER A 137 -8.12 -28.51 -26.68
N ARG A 138 -7.53 -29.50 -27.33
CA ARG A 138 -7.36 -30.84 -26.75
C ARG A 138 -6.46 -30.69 -25.52
N ALA A 139 -7.02 -30.84 -24.33
CA ALA A 139 -6.27 -30.90 -23.08
C ALA A 139 -6.11 -32.37 -22.66
N THR A 140 -4.91 -32.78 -22.28
CA THR A 140 -4.65 -34.13 -21.74
C THR A 140 -4.65 -34.10 -20.20
N LEU A 141 -5.21 -35.13 -19.57
CA LEU A 141 -5.24 -35.27 -18.12
C LEU A 141 -3.96 -35.95 -17.60
N ILE A 142 -3.34 -35.36 -16.60
CA ILE A 142 -2.20 -35.90 -15.85
C ILE A 142 -2.70 -36.24 -14.44
N CYS A 143 -2.64 -37.51 -14.08
CA CYS A 143 -2.95 -37.97 -12.72
C CYS A 143 -1.71 -38.59 -12.08
N SER A 144 -1.36 -38.18 -10.87
CA SER A 144 -0.25 -38.73 -10.07
C SER A 144 -0.65 -38.78 -8.59
N THR A 145 -0.19 -39.79 -7.87
CA THR A 145 -0.55 -39.99 -6.46
C THR A 145 0.69 -39.86 -5.59
N PHE A 146 0.62 -38.99 -4.59
CA PHE A 146 1.58 -38.91 -3.50
C PHE A 146 1.21 -39.95 -2.44
N GLU A 147 2.19 -40.71 -1.94
CA GLU A 147 1.97 -41.76 -0.94
C GLU A 147 3.12 -41.79 0.07
N LEU A 148 2.76 -41.84 1.35
CA LEU A 148 3.67 -42.14 2.46
C LEU A 148 3.54 -43.60 2.90
N PRO A 149 4.61 -44.22 3.46
CA PRO A 149 4.53 -45.58 3.97
C PRO A 149 3.50 -45.75 5.08
N GLN A 150 2.86 -46.93 5.13
CA GLN A 150 1.90 -47.27 6.17
C GLN A 150 2.55 -47.19 7.56
N GLY A 151 1.89 -46.50 8.50
CA GLY A 151 2.40 -46.29 9.85
C GLY A 151 3.46 -45.17 9.97
N PHE A 152 3.51 -44.24 9.03
CA PHE A 152 4.38 -43.06 9.11
C PHE A 152 4.17 -42.28 10.42
N VAL A 153 5.28 -41.93 11.09
CA VAL A 153 5.30 -41.09 12.29
C VAL A 153 6.17 -39.86 12.02
N ALA A 154 5.73 -38.68 12.49
CA ALA A 154 6.48 -37.43 12.40
C ALA A 154 7.69 -37.44 13.35
N SER A 155 8.76 -38.14 12.95
CA SER A 155 10.02 -38.26 13.70
C SER A 155 11.22 -37.82 12.87
N GLU A 156 12.31 -37.44 13.54
CA GLU A 156 13.54 -37.01 12.89
C GLU A 156 14.16 -38.12 12.01
N SER A 157 14.00 -39.39 12.41
CA SER A 157 14.43 -40.56 11.64
C SER A 157 13.76 -40.67 10.27
N ASN A 158 12.56 -40.11 10.12
CA ASN A 158 11.77 -40.18 8.88
C ASN A 158 11.97 -38.94 7.98
N ARG A 159 12.84 -37.99 8.35
CA ARG A 159 13.08 -36.76 7.58
C ARG A 159 13.58 -37.02 6.16
N GLY A 160 14.54 -37.92 6.02
CA GLY A 160 15.03 -38.30 4.69
C GLY A 160 14.05 -39.18 3.90
N LEU A 161 13.15 -39.90 4.58
CA LEU A 161 12.07 -40.64 3.92
C LEU A 161 11.04 -39.69 3.29
N VAL A 162 10.65 -38.62 3.98
CA VAL A 162 9.74 -37.59 3.45
C VAL A 162 10.31 -36.94 2.19
N GLU A 163 11.57 -36.51 2.23
CA GLU A 163 12.24 -35.89 1.09
C GLU A 163 12.26 -36.82 -0.14
N ARG A 164 12.56 -38.11 0.07
CA ARG A 164 12.53 -39.12 -1.00
C ARG A 164 11.12 -39.39 -1.54
N ALA A 165 10.10 -39.41 -0.67
CA ALA A 165 8.71 -39.61 -1.08
C ALA A 165 8.21 -38.46 -1.97
N VAL A 166 8.51 -37.22 -1.59
CA VAL A 166 8.13 -36.03 -2.36
C VAL A 166 8.92 -35.94 -3.66
N ASN A 167 10.23 -36.21 -3.65
CA ASN A 167 11.03 -36.26 -4.88
C ASN A 167 10.52 -37.35 -5.85
N LYS A 168 10.15 -38.53 -5.35
CA LYS A 168 9.52 -39.60 -6.15
C LYS A 168 8.22 -39.13 -6.80
N PHE A 169 7.37 -38.46 -6.04
CA PHE A 169 6.11 -37.92 -6.54
C PHE A 169 6.31 -36.81 -7.60
N LEU A 170 7.17 -35.83 -7.33
CA LEU A 170 7.50 -34.76 -8.27
C LEU A 170 8.08 -35.30 -9.59
N ARG A 171 8.93 -36.33 -9.52
CA ARG A 171 9.41 -37.02 -10.73
C ARG A 171 8.29 -37.68 -11.51
N ASP A 172 7.35 -38.34 -10.83
CA ASP A 172 6.22 -38.98 -11.51
C ASP A 172 5.33 -37.95 -12.22
N LEU A 173 5.09 -36.79 -11.59
CA LEU A 173 4.43 -35.66 -12.24
C LEU A 173 5.19 -35.17 -13.48
N LEU A 174 6.51 -34.93 -13.36
CA LEU A 174 7.34 -34.45 -14.47
C LEU A 174 7.43 -35.47 -15.62
N ARG A 175 7.46 -36.77 -15.30
CA ARG A 175 7.49 -37.86 -16.28
C ARG A 175 6.17 -37.94 -17.05
N ARG A 176 5.03 -37.93 -16.36
CA ARG A 176 3.70 -37.96 -16.99
C ARG A 176 3.39 -36.69 -17.77
N ALA A 177 4.01 -35.56 -17.40
CA ALA A 177 3.92 -34.30 -18.14
C ALA A 177 4.90 -34.21 -19.34
N GLU A 178 5.77 -35.22 -19.53
CA GLU A 178 6.82 -35.26 -20.56
C GLU A 178 7.76 -34.05 -20.50
N CYS A 179 8.08 -33.59 -19.29
CA CYS A 179 8.92 -32.41 -19.05
C CYS A 179 10.36 -32.75 -18.63
N ILE A 180 10.65 -34.03 -18.40
CA ILE A 180 11.96 -34.53 -17.94
C ILE A 180 12.46 -35.63 -18.86
N ASP A 181 13.77 -35.64 -19.09
CA ASP A 181 14.46 -36.70 -19.83
C ASP A 181 14.74 -37.92 -18.93
N SER A 182 14.84 -39.09 -19.55
CA SER A 182 15.05 -40.37 -18.85
C SER A 182 16.35 -40.42 -18.04
N VAL A 183 17.36 -39.63 -18.44
CA VAL A 183 18.64 -39.52 -17.72
C VAL A 183 18.44 -38.76 -16.41
N THR A 184 17.80 -37.58 -16.43
CA THR A 184 17.57 -36.78 -15.21
C THR A 184 16.63 -37.50 -14.25
N ASP A 185 15.63 -38.24 -14.74
CA ASP A 185 14.78 -39.12 -13.93
C ASP A 185 15.61 -40.22 -13.23
N SER A 186 16.47 -40.90 -13.98
CA SER A 186 17.36 -41.95 -13.45
C SER A 186 18.36 -41.40 -12.42
N MET A 187 18.90 -40.20 -12.64
CA MET A 187 19.82 -39.54 -11.71
C MET A 187 19.14 -39.24 -10.37
N SER A 188 17.95 -38.67 -10.40
CA SER A 188 17.21 -38.34 -9.18
C SER A 188 16.75 -39.60 -8.43
N ALA A 189 16.38 -40.67 -9.13
CA ALA A 189 16.13 -41.97 -8.51
C ALA A 189 17.39 -42.55 -7.84
N ALA A 190 18.56 -42.40 -8.48
CA ALA A 190 19.83 -42.84 -7.92
C ALA A 190 20.24 -42.02 -6.67
N GLU A 191 19.95 -40.72 -6.64
CA GLU A 191 20.16 -39.85 -5.47
C GLU A 191 19.36 -40.33 -4.25
N ASP A 192 18.07 -40.68 -4.45
CA ASP A 192 17.21 -41.19 -3.38
C ASP A 192 17.68 -42.55 -2.86
N VAL A 193 18.10 -43.47 -3.74
CA VAL A 193 18.64 -44.78 -3.34
C VAL A 193 19.95 -44.60 -2.56
N ALA A 194 20.81 -43.67 -2.98
CA ALA A 194 22.04 -43.37 -2.26
C ALA A 194 21.77 -42.75 -0.88
N ALA A 195 20.75 -41.90 -0.74
CA ALA A 195 20.31 -41.36 0.53
C ALA A 195 19.76 -42.46 1.46
N ALA A 196 18.87 -43.32 0.97
CA ALA A 196 18.32 -44.46 1.73
C ALA A 196 19.43 -45.40 2.25
N ARG A 197 20.45 -45.68 1.43
CA ARG A 197 21.61 -46.50 1.84
C ARG A 197 22.46 -45.83 2.93
N ARG A 198 22.58 -44.50 2.90
CA ARG A 198 23.31 -43.72 3.93
C ARG A 198 22.54 -43.65 5.25
N GLU A 199 21.21 -43.65 5.22
CA GLU A 199 20.38 -43.73 6.42
C GLU A 199 20.47 -45.11 7.08
N ALA A 200 20.42 -46.18 6.29
CA ALA A 200 20.52 -47.56 6.79
C ALA A 200 21.92 -47.91 7.33
N LYS A 201 22.98 -47.25 6.84
CA LYS A 201 24.36 -47.44 7.29
C LYS A 201 24.98 -46.07 7.62
N PRO A 202 25.06 -45.66 8.90
CA PRO A 202 25.56 -44.34 9.26
C PRO A 202 27.05 -44.22 8.93
N LEU A 203 27.34 -43.68 7.74
CA LEU A 203 28.70 -43.37 7.31
C LEU A 203 29.11 -42.03 7.92
N ARG A 204 30.14 -42.03 8.77
CA ARG A 204 30.76 -40.82 9.31
C ARG A 204 31.39 -40.04 8.16
N ARG A 205 30.67 -39.05 7.62
CA ARG A 205 31.27 -38.07 6.71
C ARG A 205 32.21 -37.21 7.53
N ARG A 206 33.52 -37.34 7.28
CA ARG A 206 34.57 -36.50 7.90
C ARG A 206 34.13 -35.03 7.75
N ARG A 207 34.19 -34.24 8.83
CA ARG A 207 33.84 -32.79 8.82
C ARG A 207 34.47 -32.15 7.58
N ALA A 208 33.63 -31.86 6.58
CA ALA A 208 34.05 -31.05 5.46
C ALA A 208 34.22 -29.62 5.96
N ASP A 209 35.28 -28.96 5.49
CA ASP A 209 35.63 -27.59 5.82
C ASP A 209 34.39 -26.67 5.74
N PRO A 210 34.12 -25.79 6.73
CA PRO A 210 33.00 -24.86 6.69
C PRO A 210 33.00 -23.96 5.43
N ARG A 211 34.18 -23.73 4.83
CA ARG A 211 34.36 -22.98 3.58
C ARG A 211 33.89 -23.73 2.32
N ALA A 212 33.80 -25.07 2.34
CA ALA A 212 33.33 -25.87 1.20
C ALA A 212 31.80 -26.02 1.13
N LYS A 213 31.08 -25.73 2.23
CA LYS A 213 29.61 -25.75 2.28
C LYS A 213 28.94 -24.66 1.45
N ALA A 214 29.62 -23.54 1.18
CA ALA A 214 29.04 -22.44 0.41
C ALA A 214 29.02 -22.64 -1.11
N LYS A 215 29.69 -23.68 -1.65
CA LYS A 215 29.86 -23.86 -3.11
C LYS A 215 29.49 -25.23 -3.69
N SER A 216 29.02 -26.21 -2.92
CA SER A 216 28.81 -27.59 -3.43
C SER A 216 27.54 -28.34 -2.98
N GLY A 217 26.56 -27.66 -2.38
CA GLY A 217 25.24 -28.25 -2.19
C GLY A 217 24.34 -27.92 -3.38
N GLY A 218 24.24 -28.80 -4.38
CA GLY A 218 23.21 -28.66 -5.41
C GLY A 218 21.82 -28.67 -4.73
N LYS A 219 20.93 -27.76 -5.15
CA LYS A 219 19.53 -27.76 -4.67
C LYS A 219 18.87 -29.08 -5.08
N THR A 220 18.14 -29.70 -4.16
CA THR A 220 17.38 -30.93 -4.46
C THR A 220 16.15 -30.61 -5.32
N LEU A 221 15.50 -31.63 -5.89
CA LEU A 221 14.27 -31.44 -6.66
C LEU A 221 13.18 -30.74 -5.84
N LEU A 222 13.00 -31.12 -4.57
CA LEU A 222 12.13 -30.42 -3.61
C LEU A 222 12.49 -28.93 -3.44
N ASP A 223 13.79 -28.62 -3.27
CA ASP A 223 14.24 -27.24 -3.07
C ASP A 223 14.01 -26.38 -4.33
N GLU A 224 14.32 -26.92 -5.51
CA GLU A 224 14.10 -26.23 -6.80
C GLU A 224 12.60 -26.11 -7.12
N ALA A 225 11.77 -27.09 -6.78
CA ALA A 225 10.32 -27.03 -6.97
C ALA A 225 9.67 -25.99 -6.05
N SER A 226 10.05 -25.97 -4.77
CA SER A 226 9.57 -24.98 -3.81
C SER A 226 9.96 -23.56 -4.24
N GLU A 227 11.20 -23.36 -4.68
CA GLU A 227 11.67 -22.07 -5.20
C GLU A 227 10.95 -21.68 -6.49
N ALA A 228 10.73 -22.61 -7.42
CA ALA A 228 10.04 -22.34 -8.68
C ALA A 228 8.59 -21.88 -8.44
N ILE A 229 7.86 -22.54 -7.53
CA ILE A 229 6.52 -22.09 -7.14
C ILE A 229 6.62 -20.74 -6.44
N SER A 230 7.41 -20.60 -5.37
CA SER A 230 7.43 -19.36 -4.57
C SER A 230 7.96 -18.12 -5.28
N MET A 231 8.82 -18.26 -6.30
CA MET A 231 9.43 -17.10 -6.97
C MET A 231 8.84 -16.77 -8.35
N GLN A 232 8.24 -17.75 -9.04
CA GLN A 232 7.86 -17.59 -10.45
C GLN A 232 6.43 -18.02 -10.75
N TRP A 233 5.94 -19.07 -10.08
CA TRP A 233 4.67 -19.72 -10.39
C TRP A 233 3.72 -19.73 -9.19
N THR A 234 3.79 -18.68 -8.35
CA THR A 234 2.85 -18.50 -7.25
C THR A 234 1.50 -18.11 -7.82
N LEU A 235 0.44 -18.74 -7.32
CA LEU A 235 -0.91 -18.24 -7.53
C LEU A 235 -1.01 -16.82 -6.94
N THR A 236 -1.77 -15.96 -7.60
CA THR A 236 -2.08 -14.62 -7.07
C THR A 236 -2.70 -14.76 -5.68
N SER A 237 -2.17 -14.04 -4.70
CA SER A 237 -2.72 -14.04 -3.34
C SER A 237 -4.17 -13.57 -3.33
N VAL A 238 -4.93 -14.05 -2.35
CA VAL A 238 -6.26 -13.49 -2.06
C VAL A 238 -6.09 -12.00 -1.75
N PRO A 239 -6.85 -11.11 -2.40
CA PRO A 239 -6.77 -9.67 -2.16
C PRO A 239 -7.19 -9.33 -0.74
N THR A 240 -6.78 -8.18 -0.23
CA THR A 240 -7.28 -7.70 1.08
C THR A 240 -8.71 -7.17 0.95
N LEU A 241 -9.40 -7.01 2.08
CA LEU A 241 -10.74 -6.42 2.07
C LEU A 241 -10.68 -4.97 1.56
N GLU A 242 -9.63 -4.23 1.93
CA GLU A 242 -9.40 -2.87 1.45
C GLU A 242 -9.25 -2.83 -0.08
N GLU A 243 -8.47 -3.75 -0.66
CA GLU A 243 -8.33 -3.87 -2.12
C GLU A 243 -9.66 -4.22 -2.81
N LEU A 244 -10.49 -5.08 -2.19
CA LEU A 244 -11.81 -5.42 -2.71
C LEU A 244 -12.80 -4.26 -2.64
N MET A 245 -12.71 -3.43 -1.61
CA MET A 245 -13.52 -2.22 -1.47
C MET A 245 -13.09 -1.16 -2.49
N ASP A 246 -11.80 -0.91 -2.64
CA ASP A 246 -11.25 0.04 -3.62
C ASP A 246 -11.54 -0.39 -5.06
N ALA A 247 -11.67 -1.69 -5.31
CA ALA A 247 -12.02 -2.26 -6.62
C ALA A 247 -13.54 -2.39 -6.87
N ASP A 248 -14.39 -1.80 -6.03
CA ASP A 248 -15.86 -1.87 -6.09
C ASP A 248 -16.42 -3.31 -6.17
N GLN A 249 -15.71 -4.29 -5.58
CA GLN A 249 -16.14 -5.70 -5.58
C GLN A 249 -17.10 -6.04 -4.45
N VAL A 250 -17.18 -5.21 -3.41
CA VAL A 250 -18.10 -5.40 -2.28
C VAL A 250 -19.06 -4.22 -2.22
N LEU A 251 -20.33 -4.51 -2.45
CA LEU A 251 -21.41 -3.54 -2.50
C LEU A 251 -22.42 -3.80 -1.38
N PHE A 252 -23.08 -2.76 -0.88
CA PHE A 252 -24.09 -2.88 0.16
C PHE A 252 -25.44 -2.40 -0.35
N ALA A 253 -26.50 -3.17 -0.12
CA ALA A 253 -27.85 -2.69 -0.34
C ALA A 253 -28.18 -1.54 0.61
N LYS A 254 -28.85 -0.51 0.07
CA LYS A 254 -29.25 0.68 0.83
C LYS A 254 -30.29 0.38 1.93
N THR A 255 -30.90 -0.80 1.90
CA THR A 255 -31.86 -1.24 2.91
C THR A 255 -31.18 -1.62 4.23
N LEU A 256 -29.87 -1.89 4.22
CA LEU A 256 -29.12 -2.30 5.39
C LEU A 256 -28.73 -1.11 6.26
N SER A 257 -28.76 -1.32 7.57
CA SER A 257 -28.23 -0.38 8.54
C SER A 257 -26.69 -0.40 8.59
N PRO A 258 -26.02 0.70 9.00
CA PRO A 258 -24.56 0.73 9.13
C PRO A 258 -24.00 -0.37 10.04
N LEU A 259 -24.76 -0.77 11.07
CA LEU A 259 -24.37 -1.86 11.97
C LEU A 259 -24.38 -3.22 11.25
N GLN A 260 -25.37 -3.48 10.40
CA GLN A 260 -25.44 -4.70 9.59
C GLN A 260 -24.31 -4.73 8.56
N CYS A 261 -24.02 -3.61 7.91
CA CYS A 261 -22.87 -3.49 6.99
C CYS A 261 -21.55 -3.76 7.73
N SER A 262 -21.39 -3.23 8.94
CA SER A 262 -20.20 -3.46 9.79
C SER A 262 -20.06 -4.94 10.18
N ALA A 263 -21.15 -5.62 10.52
CA ALA A 263 -21.14 -7.05 10.82
C ALA A 263 -20.70 -7.88 9.61
N ALA A 264 -21.24 -7.58 8.42
CA ALA A 264 -20.85 -8.25 7.18
C ALA A 264 -19.37 -8.00 6.84
N LEU A 265 -18.88 -6.77 6.97
CA LEU A 265 -17.47 -6.43 6.77
C LEU A 265 -16.55 -7.16 7.77
N HIS A 266 -16.97 -7.30 9.03
CA HIS A 266 -16.22 -8.06 10.03
C HIS A 266 -16.12 -9.54 9.65
N THR A 267 -17.21 -10.14 9.17
CA THR A 267 -17.19 -11.51 8.66
C THR A 267 -16.27 -11.64 7.45
N LEU A 268 -16.37 -10.74 6.47
CA LEU A 268 -15.49 -10.73 5.30
C LEU A 268 -14.02 -10.59 5.71
N ARG A 269 -13.70 -9.68 6.63
CA ARG A 269 -12.33 -9.45 7.10
C ARG A 269 -11.73 -10.65 7.82
N THR A 270 -12.52 -11.33 8.64
CA THR A 270 -12.03 -12.47 9.44
C THR A 270 -11.96 -13.76 8.63
N SER A 271 -12.86 -13.96 7.67
CA SER A 271 -13.02 -15.24 6.97
C SER A 271 -12.68 -15.20 5.47
N LEU A 272 -12.12 -14.12 4.93
CA LEU A 272 -11.86 -13.97 3.49
C LEU A 272 -11.14 -15.17 2.85
N GLY A 273 -10.14 -15.71 3.53
CA GLY A 273 -9.41 -16.90 3.06
C GLY A 273 -10.25 -18.18 3.02
N GLU A 274 -11.24 -18.29 3.90
CA GLU A 274 -12.18 -19.43 3.98
C GLU A 274 -13.35 -19.29 3.00
N LEU A 275 -13.62 -18.09 2.49
CA LEU A 275 -14.71 -17.82 1.55
C LEU A 275 -14.43 -18.29 0.11
N HIS A 276 -13.34 -19.03 -0.13
CA HIS A 276 -12.95 -19.52 -1.45
C HIS A 276 -12.99 -18.43 -2.52
N TYR A 277 -12.31 -17.30 -2.27
CA TYR A 277 -12.27 -16.13 -3.17
C TYR A 277 -12.09 -16.51 -4.64
N GLU A 278 -11.24 -17.49 -4.92
CA GLU A 278 -10.97 -17.98 -6.27
C GLU A 278 -12.22 -18.38 -7.08
N GLN A 279 -13.28 -18.84 -6.41
CA GLN A 279 -14.51 -19.27 -7.08
C GLN A 279 -15.39 -18.10 -7.53
N TRP A 280 -15.32 -16.96 -6.82
CA TRP A 280 -16.16 -15.79 -7.03
C TRP A 280 -15.38 -14.51 -7.34
N SER A 281 -14.05 -14.58 -7.49
CA SER A 281 -13.15 -13.43 -7.70
C SER A 281 -13.53 -12.52 -8.86
N SER A 282 -14.21 -13.06 -9.87
CA SER A 282 -14.69 -12.32 -11.04
C SER A 282 -16.12 -11.76 -10.90
N MET A 283 -16.73 -11.87 -9.72
CA MET A 283 -18.12 -11.53 -9.45
C MET A 283 -18.20 -10.64 -8.20
N PRO A 284 -18.79 -9.43 -8.29
CA PRO A 284 -18.97 -8.60 -7.12
C PRO A 284 -19.95 -9.25 -6.13
N LEU A 285 -19.65 -9.09 -4.85
CA LEU A 285 -20.52 -9.46 -3.74
C LEU A 285 -21.42 -8.29 -3.36
N ILE A 286 -22.71 -8.55 -3.28
CA ILE A 286 -23.74 -7.60 -2.86
C ILE A 286 -24.26 -8.09 -1.51
N ILE A 287 -24.05 -7.30 -0.46
CA ILE A 287 -24.55 -7.61 0.87
C ILE A 287 -25.98 -7.11 0.99
N GLU A 288 -26.90 -8.05 1.24
CA GLU A 288 -28.35 -7.83 1.34
C GLU A 288 -28.96 -8.64 2.49
N ASP A 289 -30.23 -9.06 2.36
CA ASP A 289 -30.97 -9.87 3.35
C ASP A 289 -31.13 -11.34 2.95
N HIS A 290 -30.68 -11.73 1.75
CA HIS A 290 -30.89 -13.09 1.23
C HIS A 290 -29.77 -13.55 0.31
N PHE A 291 -29.70 -14.87 0.08
CA PHE A 291 -28.80 -15.47 -0.90
C PHE A 291 -29.44 -15.48 -2.29
N SER A 292 -28.76 -14.92 -3.29
CA SER A 292 -29.20 -15.00 -4.68
C SER A 292 -28.03 -14.92 -5.66
N VAL A 293 -28.25 -15.36 -6.90
CA VAL A 293 -27.26 -15.30 -7.98
C VAL A 293 -27.79 -14.38 -9.07
N GLY A 294 -27.13 -13.24 -9.27
CA GLY A 294 -27.41 -12.31 -10.37
C GLY A 294 -28.80 -11.65 -10.36
N ALA A 295 -29.41 -11.45 -9.18
CA ALA A 295 -30.72 -10.82 -9.05
C ALA A 295 -30.66 -9.33 -9.43
N ASP A 296 -29.76 -8.57 -8.83
CA ASP A 296 -29.69 -7.11 -9.00
C ASP A 296 -28.71 -6.70 -10.11
N ILE A 297 -27.51 -7.27 -10.07
CA ILE A 297 -26.43 -6.98 -11.02
C ILE A 297 -26.10 -8.23 -11.82
N THR A 298 -26.00 -8.07 -13.15
CA THR A 298 -25.59 -9.17 -14.03
C THR A 298 -24.15 -9.56 -13.72
N GLY A 299 -23.92 -10.81 -13.31
CA GLY A 299 -22.61 -11.27 -12.87
C GLY A 299 -22.29 -11.03 -11.39
N GLY A 300 -23.24 -10.58 -10.57
CA GLY A 300 -23.05 -10.43 -9.11
C GLY A 300 -23.60 -11.61 -8.30
N LEU A 301 -23.18 -11.69 -7.02
CA LEU A 301 -23.72 -12.61 -6.02
C LEU A 301 -24.30 -11.81 -4.85
N SER A 302 -25.54 -12.10 -4.45
CA SER A 302 -26.14 -11.48 -3.27
C SER A 302 -26.06 -12.41 -2.07
N VAL A 303 -25.65 -11.88 -0.92
CA VAL A 303 -25.38 -12.63 0.32
C VAL A 303 -26.00 -11.87 1.50
N PRO A 304 -26.64 -12.55 2.47
CA PRO A 304 -27.20 -11.88 3.63
C PRO A 304 -26.11 -11.30 4.53
N TRP A 305 -26.36 -10.18 5.23
CA TRP A 305 -25.36 -9.51 6.09
C TRP A 305 -24.87 -10.36 7.28
N ASP A 306 -25.66 -11.32 7.75
CA ASP A 306 -25.37 -12.19 8.91
C ASP A 306 -24.85 -13.59 8.50
N PHE A 307 -24.35 -13.73 7.27
CA PHE A 307 -23.84 -15.00 6.76
C PHE A 307 -22.63 -15.53 7.55
N THR A 308 -22.46 -16.85 7.51
CA THR A 308 -21.24 -17.53 7.97
C THR A 308 -20.45 -18.09 6.79
N ALA A 309 -19.14 -18.28 6.95
CA ALA A 309 -18.30 -18.85 5.89
C ALA A 309 -18.81 -20.21 5.41
N LEU A 310 -19.24 -21.09 6.33
CA LEU A 310 -19.80 -22.39 6.00
C LEU A 310 -21.09 -22.29 5.17
N GLN A 311 -21.98 -21.36 5.49
CA GLN A 311 -23.21 -21.14 4.72
C GLN A 311 -22.90 -20.61 3.32
N PHE A 312 -21.95 -19.67 3.21
CA PHE A 312 -21.55 -19.12 1.93
C PHE A 312 -20.89 -20.17 1.04
N VAL A 313 -19.98 -20.98 1.57
CA VAL A 313 -19.34 -22.07 0.82
C VAL A 313 -20.36 -23.14 0.41
N ALA A 314 -21.31 -23.49 1.29
CA ALA A 314 -22.42 -24.37 0.93
C ALA A 314 -23.29 -23.78 -0.19
N PHE A 315 -23.55 -22.47 -0.16
CA PHE A 315 -24.27 -21.76 -1.21
C PHE A 315 -23.51 -21.79 -2.55
N LEU A 316 -22.20 -21.54 -2.56
CA LEU A 316 -21.36 -21.63 -3.75
C LEU A 316 -21.40 -23.03 -4.37
N HIS A 317 -21.23 -24.07 -3.55
CA HIS A 317 -21.27 -25.45 -4.03
C HIS A 317 -22.64 -25.86 -4.56
N HIS A 318 -23.72 -25.47 -3.88
CA HIS A 318 -25.08 -25.77 -4.32
C HIS A 318 -25.42 -25.10 -5.66
N ASN A 319 -24.92 -23.87 -5.88
CA ASN A 319 -25.24 -23.05 -7.05
C ASN A 319 -24.11 -22.97 -8.09
N ALA A 320 -23.09 -23.84 -8.01
CA ALA A 320 -21.89 -23.75 -8.84
C ALA A 320 -22.20 -23.66 -10.36
N ALA A 321 -23.19 -24.41 -10.84
CA ALA A 321 -23.62 -24.37 -12.24
C ALA A 321 -24.28 -23.02 -12.62
N ALA A 322 -25.15 -22.49 -11.75
CA ALA A 322 -25.82 -21.21 -11.97
C ALA A 322 -24.82 -20.03 -11.92
N ILE A 323 -23.87 -20.07 -10.98
CA ILE A 323 -22.78 -19.09 -10.87
C ILE A 323 -21.92 -19.11 -12.13
N ALA A 324 -21.51 -20.30 -12.59
CA ALA A 324 -20.73 -20.44 -13.82
C ALA A 324 -21.48 -19.88 -15.04
N GLN A 325 -22.77 -20.19 -15.18
CA GLN A 325 -23.62 -19.66 -16.25
C GLN A 325 -23.75 -18.13 -16.17
N CYS A 326 -24.01 -17.58 -14.98
CA CYS A 326 -24.12 -16.14 -14.76
C CYS A 326 -22.85 -15.40 -15.18
N ARG A 327 -21.68 -15.93 -14.78
CA ARG A 327 -20.38 -15.41 -15.19
C ARG A 327 -20.18 -15.45 -16.71
N THR A 328 -20.48 -16.58 -17.36
CA THR A 328 -20.36 -16.69 -18.82
C THR A 328 -21.29 -15.72 -19.55
N LEU A 329 -22.49 -15.47 -19.04
CA LEU A 329 -23.41 -14.49 -19.60
C LEU A 329 -22.90 -13.06 -19.42
N ALA A 330 -22.36 -12.72 -18.25
CA ALA A 330 -21.78 -11.41 -17.99
C ALA A 330 -20.58 -11.12 -18.88
N THR A 331 -19.65 -12.08 -19.03
CA THR A 331 -18.49 -11.94 -19.92
C THR A 331 -18.88 -11.88 -21.39
N ALA A 332 -19.84 -12.70 -21.83
CA ALA A 332 -20.37 -12.64 -23.19
C ALA A 332 -21.05 -11.29 -23.48
N PHE A 333 -21.78 -10.74 -22.52
CA PHE A 333 -22.41 -9.43 -22.66
C PHE A 333 -21.38 -8.30 -22.74
N ALA A 334 -20.40 -8.27 -21.84
CA ALA A 334 -19.33 -7.27 -21.83
C ALA A 334 -18.49 -7.32 -23.12
N THR A 335 -18.15 -8.52 -23.60
CA THR A 335 -17.42 -8.69 -24.87
C THR A 335 -18.24 -8.27 -26.09
N GLU A 336 -19.57 -8.47 -26.09
CA GLU A 336 -20.43 -7.97 -27.17
C GLU A 336 -20.49 -6.45 -27.18
N VAL A 337 -20.64 -5.81 -26.01
CA VAL A 337 -20.62 -4.34 -25.86
C VAL A 337 -19.32 -3.78 -26.40
N GLU A 338 -18.16 -4.28 -25.94
CA GLU A 338 -16.88 -3.76 -26.39
C GLU A 338 -16.58 -4.01 -27.86
N ARG A 339 -16.98 -5.16 -28.39
CA ARG A 339 -16.85 -5.40 -29.83
C ARG A 339 -17.63 -4.36 -30.63
N LEU A 340 -18.86 -4.02 -30.20
CA LEU A 340 -19.68 -3.01 -30.88
C LEU A 340 -19.08 -1.59 -30.75
N ILE A 341 -18.58 -1.23 -29.57
CA ILE A 341 -17.93 0.07 -29.34
C ILE A 341 -16.69 0.19 -30.22
N VAL A 342 -15.78 -0.79 -30.19
CA VAL A 342 -14.56 -0.80 -31.02
C VAL A 342 -14.88 -0.74 -32.51
N GLU A 343 -15.86 -1.50 -32.99
CA GLU A 343 -16.28 -1.47 -34.40
C GLU A 343 -16.89 -0.12 -34.81
N LEU A 344 -17.58 0.57 -33.90
CA LEU A 344 -18.10 1.92 -34.13
C LEU A 344 -16.98 2.97 -34.11
N CYS A 345 -16.11 2.93 -33.10
CA CYS A 345 -14.97 3.85 -32.98
C CYS A 345 -14.04 3.76 -34.18
N THR A 346 -13.74 2.55 -34.66
CA THR A 346 -12.90 2.35 -35.85
C THR A 346 -13.59 2.79 -37.14
N ALA A 347 -14.90 2.56 -37.30
CA ALA A 347 -15.61 2.92 -38.51
C ALA A 347 -15.90 4.44 -38.64
N LEU A 348 -16.04 5.12 -37.51
CA LEU A 348 -16.42 6.54 -37.44
C LEU A 348 -15.28 7.45 -36.96
N GLU A 349 -14.10 6.89 -36.69
CA GLU A 349 -12.95 7.60 -36.11
C GLU A 349 -13.36 8.34 -34.82
N LEU A 350 -14.08 7.65 -33.93
CA LEU A 350 -14.47 8.21 -32.63
C LEU A 350 -13.39 7.91 -31.60
N ASP A 351 -13.20 8.82 -30.65
CA ASP A 351 -12.31 8.58 -29.51
C ASP A 351 -12.91 7.51 -28.58
N ASP A 352 -14.23 7.55 -28.31
CA ASP A 352 -14.95 6.55 -27.51
C ASP A 352 -16.49 6.64 -27.67
N VAL A 353 -17.22 5.65 -27.15
CA VAL A 353 -18.67 5.65 -26.95
C VAL A 353 -19.01 5.50 -25.46
N LEU A 354 -19.44 6.60 -24.85
CA LEU A 354 -19.84 6.67 -23.45
C LEU A 354 -21.27 6.12 -23.27
N ILE A 355 -21.52 5.45 -22.14
CA ILE A 355 -22.85 4.96 -21.78
C ILE A 355 -23.22 5.52 -20.41
N SER A 356 -24.25 6.38 -20.36
CA SER A 356 -24.74 7.02 -19.13
C SER A 356 -26.07 6.45 -18.65
N CYS A 357 -26.46 5.28 -19.13
CA CYS A 357 -27.73 4.60 -18.88
C CYS A 357 -27.52 3.09 -18.71
N SER A 358 -28.62 2.33 -18.61
CA SER A 358 -28.53 0.87 -18.53
C SER A 358 -27.92 0.30 -19.81
N HIS A 359 -26.86 -0.51 -19.66
CA HIS A 359 -26.22 -1.20 -20.78
C HIS A 359 -27.23 -2.08 -21.55
N LYS A 360 -28.22 -2.67 -20.87
CA LYS A 360 -29.27 -3.48 -21.52
C LYS A 360 -30.10 -2.66 -22.51
N GLU A 361 -30.39 -1.41 -22.18
CA GLU A 361 -31.14 -0.49 -23.04
C GLU A 361 -30.25 0.06 -24.16
N ALA A 362 -29.01 0.45 -23.82
CA ALA A 362 -28.02 0.93 -24.76
C ALA A 362 -27.70 -0.06 -25.88
N MET A 363 -27.75 -1.37 -25.62
CA MET A 363 -27.47 -2.41 -26.62
C MET A 363 -28.39 -2.34 -27.85
N GLY A 364 -29.64 -1.92 -27.69
CA GLY A 364 -30.55 -1.73 -28.82
C GLY A 364 -30.03 -0.66 -29.78
N VAL A 365 -29.62 0.48 -29.21
CA VAL A 365 -29.07 1.61 -29.96
C VAL A 365 -27.68 1.32 -30.51
N LEU A 366 -26.78 0.70 -29.74
CA LEU A 366 -25.46 0.30 -30.23
C LEU A 366 -25.56 -0.58 -31.47
N ARG A 367 -26.43 -1.60 -31.46
CA ARG A 367 -26.67 -2.46 -32.63
C ARG A 367 -27.30 -1.68 -33.78
N LEU A 368 -28.20 -0.73 -33.50
CA LEU A 368 -28.80 0.14 -34.53
C LEU A 368 -27.75 1.04 -35.19
N LEU A 369 -26.89 1.70 -34.41
CA LEU A 369 -25.80 2.54 -34.89
C LEU A 369 -24.80 1.71 -35.69
N HIS A 370 -24.40 0.54 -35.18
CA HIS A 370 -23.47 -0.35 -35.89
C HIS A 370 -24.01 -0.81 -37.25
N ARG A 371 -25.29 -1.19 -37.32
CA ARG A 371 -25.95 -1.55 -38.59
C ARG A 371 -25.99 -0.41 -39.60
N ASN A 372 -26.01 0.84 -39.13
CA ASN A 372 -26.15 2.03 -39.97
C ASN A 372 -24.87 2.90 -39.95
N LYS A 373 -23.70 2.31 -39.69
CA LYS A 373 -22.43 3.05 -39.57
C LYS A 373 -22.07 3.85 -40.83
N GLU A 374 -22.35 3.32 -42.01
CA GLU A 374 -22.13 4.03 -43.29
C GLU A 374 -23.00 5.29 -43.41
N LEU A 375 -24.23 5.23 -42.89
CA LEU A 375 -25.13 6.39 -42.84
C LEU A 375 -24.58 7.46 -41.89
N LEU A 376 -24.12 7.05 -40.70
CA LEU A 376 -23.51 7.96 -39.71
C LEU A 376 -22.29 8.68 -40.32
N HIS A 377 -21.42 7.93 -40.99
CA HIS A 377 -20.27 8.47 -41.69
C HIS A 377 -20.70 9.45 -42.80
N GLY A 378 -21.71 9.09 -43.60
CA GLY A 378 -22.22 9.95 -44.69
C GLY A 378 -22.80 11.29 -44.23
N TYR A 379 -23.35 11.36 -43.00
CA TYR A 379 -23.83 12.60 -42.40
C TYR A 379 -22.73 13.43 -41.70
N GLY A 380 -21.48 12.92 -41.65
CA GLY A 380 -20.32 13.60 -41.09
C GLY A 380 -20.16 13.43 -39.57
N LEU A 381 -20.76 12.38 -38.98
CA LEU A 381 -20.64 12.06 -37.56
C LEU A 381 -19.34 11.28 -37.31
N THR A 382 -18.22 11.99 -37.34
CA THR A 382 -16.86 11.45 -37.18
C THR A 382 -15.99 12.34 -36.29
N ASN A 383 -14.90 11.81 -35.74
CA ASN A 383 -13.92 12.57 -34.93
C ASN A 383 -14.54 13.26 -33.69
N LEU A 384 -15.41 12.53 -33.00
CA LEU A 384 -16.18 12.98 -31.83
C LEU A 384 -16.29 11.84 -30.81
N THR A 385 -16.82 12.13 -29.62
CA THR A 385 -17.30 11.11 -28.69
C THR A 385 -18.83 11.08 -28.73
N LEU A 386 -19.40 9.88 -28.70
CA LEU A 386 -20.85 9.68 -28.58
C LEU A 386 -21.20 9.24 -27.18
N GLU A 387 -22.31 9.75 -26.65
CA GLU A 387 -22.85 9.33 -25.37
C GLU A 387 -24.24 8.72 -25.58
N LEU A 388 -24.49 7.55 -25.01
CA LEU A 388 -25.80 6.93 -24.97
C LEU A 388 -26.47 7.29 -23.64
N GLY A 389 -27.53 8.08 -23.72
CA GLY A 389 -28.27 8.59 -22.58
C GLY A 389 -29.77 8.53 -22.77
N MET A 390 -30.51 9.16 -21.85
CA MET A 390 -31.99 9.12 -21.83
C MET A 390 -32.65 10.19 -22.70
N ARG A 391 -31.87 11.04 -23.38
CA ARG A 391 -32.38 12.14 -24.21
C ARG A 391 -31.39 12.54 -25.29
N HIS A 392 -31.91 13.00 -26.42
CA HIS A 392 -31.08 13.63 -27.45
C HIS A 392 -30.61 15.01 -26.99
N ALA A 393 -29.30 15.21 -26.93
CA ALA A 393 -28.70 16.48 -26.54
C ALA A 393 -27.29 16.62 -27.12
N THR A 394 -26.73 17.83 -27.05
CA THR A 394 -25.33 18.10 -27.38
C THR A 394 -24.69 18.84 -26.21
N ARG A 395 -23.59 18.31 -25.67
CA ARG A 395 -22.88 18.96 -24.57
C ARG A 395 -21.98 20.08 -25.10
N ALA A 396 -21.71 21.08 -24.27
CA ALA A 396 -20.87 22.21 -24.65
C ALA A 396 -19.38 21.84 -24.87
N ASN A 397 -18.96 20.66 -24.44
CA ASN A 397 -17.63 20.11 -24.68
C ASN A 397 -17.51 19.32 -25.99
N GLY A 398 -18.53 19.32 -26.85
CA GLY A 398 -18.48 18.64 -28.16
C GLY A 398 -19.04 17.21 -28.16
N VAL A 399 -19.38 16.64 -27.01
CA VAL A 399 -19.98 15.29 -26.92
C VAL A 399 -21.43 15.31 -27.36
N VAL A 400 -21.82 14.37 -28.22
CA VAL A 400 -23.20 14.23 -28.71
C VAL A 400 -23.91 13.11 -27.98
N ILE A 401 -25.09 13.41 -27.42
CA ILE A 401 -25.92 12.45 -26.69
C ILE A 401 -27.03 11.89 -27.59
N VAL A 402 -27.10 10.57 -27.68
CA VAL A 402 -28.11 9.78 -28.38
C VAL A 402 -29.06 9.18 -27.35
N ASP A 403 -30.37 9.33 -27.58
CA ASP A 403 -31.39 8.70 -26.75
C ASP A 403 -31.45 7.19 -26.98
N VAL A 404 -31.42 6.41 -25.89
CA VAL A 404 -31.62 4.96 -25.91
C VAL A 404 -33.02 4.54 -26.35
N SER A 405 -34.01 5.44 -26.31
CA SER A 405 -35.36 5.17 -26.78
C SER A 405 -35.45 5.00 -28.32
N MET A 406 -34.41 5.40 -29.05
CA MET A 406 -34.32 5.33 -30.51
C MET A 406 -34.31 3.87 -31.00
N LYS A 407 -35.38 3.45 -31.70
CA LYS A 407 -35.55 2.04 -32.15
C LYS A 407 -35.48 1.84 -33.65
N THR A 408 -35.81 2.85 -34.44
CA THR A 408 -35.94 2.68 -35.90
C THR A 408 -34.89 3.49 -36.68
N THR A 409 -34.62 3.04 -37.91
CA THR A 409 -33.76 3.77 -38.85
C THR A 409 -34.39 5.08 -39.33
N GLY A 410 -35.72 5.21 -39.22
CA GLY A 410 -36.44 6.45 -39.54
C GLY A 410 -36.09 7.54 -38.54
N ASP A 411 -36.22 7.22 -37.25
CA ASP A 411 -35.88 8.11 -36.13
C ASP A 411 -34.42 8.55 -36.21
N LEU A 412 -33.51 7.60 -36.52
CA LEU A 412 -32.09 7.89 -36.70
C LEU A 412 -31.84 8.93 -37.80
N ARG A 413 -32.52 8.82 -38.96
CA ARG A 413 -32.36 9.77 -40.06
C ARG A 413 -32.90 11.15 -39.70
N GLU A 414 -34.02 11.21 -38.98
CA GLU A 414 -34.59 12.48 -38.52
C GLU A 414 -33.65 13.17 -37.53
N TRP A 415 -33.13 12.43 -36.56
CA TRP A 415 -32.14 12.91 -35.62
C TRP A 415 -30.84 13.38 -36.31
N LEU A 416 -30.31 12.61 -37.26
CA LEU A 416 -29.11 13.00 -38.02
C LEU A 416 -29.32 14.29 -38.82
N ARG A 417 -30.49 14.47 -39.45
CA ARG A 417 -30.80 15.72 -40.17
C ARG A 417 -30.84 16.92 -39.22
N ALA A 418 -31.43 16.75 -38.04
CA ALA A 418 -31.48 17.81 -37.02
C ALA A 418 -30.08 18.14 -36.46
N LEU A 419 -29.19 17.15 -36.40
CA LEU A 419 -27.83 17.30 -35.88
C LEU A 419 -26.84 17.83 -36.92
N HIS A 420 -27.04 17.54 -38.21
CA HIS A 420 -26.06 17.79 -39.28
C HIS A 420 -25.49 19.22 -39.27
N GLY A 421 -26.33 20.24 -39.11
CA GLY A 421 -25.89 21.64 -39.05
C GLY A 421 -25.08 22.02 -37.79
N LYS A 422 -25.06 21.18 -36.75
CA LYS A 422 -24.35 21.42 -35.49
C LYS A 422 -23.02 20.65 -35.39
N LEU A 423 -22.80 19.63 -36.22
CA LEU A 423 -21.66 18.72 -36.11
C LEU A 423 -20.31 19.45 -36.22
N ASP A 424 -20.18 20.42 -37.14
CA ASP A 424 -18.94 21.19 -37.29
C ASP A 424 -18.57 22.00 -36.05
N LEU A 425 -19.58 22.58 -35.40
CA LEU A 425 -19.39 23.28 -34.14
C LEU A 425 -18.99 22.30 -33.03
N GLN A 426 -19.66 21.15 -32.95
CA GLN A 426 -19.33 20.12 -31.95
C GLN A 426 -17.90 19.60 -32.11
N ARG A 427 -17.42 19.39 -33.34
CA ARG A 427 -16.03 18.97 -33.61
C ARG A 427 -15.01 20.01 -33.14
N LYS A 428 -15.28 21.29 -33.42
CA LYS A 428 -14.43 22.37 -32.93
C LYS A 428 -14.43 22.43 -31.40
N LEU A 429 -15.60 22.39 -30.77
CA LEU A 429 -15.71 22.39 -29.30
C LEU A 429 -14.99 21.19 -28.67
N TYR A 430 -15.11 20.01 -29.28
CA TYR A 430 -14.43 18.79 -28.85
C TYR A 430 -12.91 18.95 -28.91
N SER A 431 -12.37 19.41 -30.04
CA SER A 431 -10.93 19.65 -30.19
C SER A 431 -10.36 20.66 -29.20
N VAL A 432 -11.10 21.76 -28.96
CA VAL A 432 -10.72 22.79 -27.97
C VAL A 432 -10.77 22.21 -26.56
N SER A 433 -11.82 21.44 -26.24
CA SER A 433 -11.95 20.80 -24.92
C SER A 433 -10.80 19.83 -24.63
N LYS A 434 -10.39 19.02 -25.61
CA LYS A 434 -9.27 18.09 -25.49
C LYS A 434 -7.96 18.83 -25.25
N GLN A 435 -7.68 19.86 -26.05
CA GLN A 435 -6.50 20.71 -25.87
C GLN A 435 -6.48 21.39 -24.48
N MET A 436 -7.64 21.86 -24.01
CA MET A 436 -7.74 22.49 -22.68
C MET A 436 -7.52 21.49 -21.56
N LEU A 437 -8.09 20.28 -21.66
CA LEU A 437 -7.88 19.22 -20.68
C LEU A 437 -6.42 18.77 -20.63
N GLU A 438 -5.80 18.53 -21.79
CA GLU A 438 -4.38 18.16 -21.90
C GLU A 438 -3.48 19.23 -21.28
N THR A 439 -3.74 20.51 -21.60
CA THR A 439 -2.96 21.62 -21.03
C THR A 439 -3.19 21.77 -19.53
N THR A 440 -4.44 21.66 -19.03
CA THR A 440 -4.71 21.68 -17.59
C THR A 440 -3.96 20.56 -16.89
N MET A 441 -4.06 19.32 -17.38
CA MET A 441 -3.38 18.16 -16.80
C MET A 441 -1.85 18.33 -16.80
N TRP A 442 -1.28 18.90 -17.87
CA TRP A 442 0.14 19.21 -17.91
C TRP A 442 0.54 20.21 -16.83
N HIS A 443 -0.15 21.35 -16.69
CA HIS A 443 0.18 22.35 -15.65
C HIS A 443 0.03 21.78 -14.23
N LEU A 444 -1.01 20.97 -13.98
CA LEU A 444 -1.19 20.33 -12.67
C LEU A 444 -0.09 19.31 -12.38
N LYS A 445 0.38 18.57 -13.40
CA LYS A 445 1.50 17.65 -13.24
C LYS A 445 2.78 18.40 -12.91
N GLU A 446 3.12 19.43 -13.68
CA GLU A 446 4.32 20.23 -13.41
C GLU A 446 4.25 20.90 -12.03
N PHE A 447 3.08 21.37 -11.60
CA PHE A 447 2.90 21.89 -10.24
C PHE A 447 3.14 20.81 -9.18
N ARG A 448 2.65 19.58 -9.38
CA ARG A 448 2.93 18.45 -8.47
C ARG A 448 4.42 18.13 -8.39
N ASP A 449 5.11 18.18 -9.53
CA ASP A 449 6.56 17.91 -9.60
C ASP A 449 7.39 19.03 -8.96
N MET A 450 6.89 20.28 -8.93
CA MET A 450 7.60 21.42 -8.35
C MET A 450 7.35 21.62 -6.84
N ALA A 451 6.09 21.53 -6.40
CA ALA A 451 5.69 21.88 -5.03
C ALA A 451 5.39 20.66 -4.15
N GLU A 452 5.34 19.45 -4.74
CA GLU A 452 5.08 18.16 -4.07
C GLU A 452 3.93 18.20 -3.03
N PRO A 453 2.72 18.68 -3.41
CA PRO A 453 1.58 18.69 -2.51
C PRO A 453 1.04 17.27 -2.27
N GLY A 454 0.35 17.07 -1.15
CA GLY A 454 -0.34 15.83 -0.82
C GLY A 454 -1.43 15.45 -1.83
N GLY A 455 -2.04 16.45 -2.46
CA GLY A 455 -2.97 16.23 -3.56
C GLY A 455 -3.34 17.52 -4.30
N VAL A 456 -3.78 17.37 -5.55
CA VAL A 456 -4.29 18.48 -6.36
C VAL A 456 -5.49 18.01 -7.16
N ASP A 457 -6.64 18.64 -6.96
CA ASP A 457 -7.88 18.28 -7.64
C ASP A 457 -8.63 19.51 -8.17
N ALA A 458 -8.62 19.65 -9.50
CA ALA A 458 -9.36 20.68 -10.24
C ALA A 458 -10.76 20.21 -10.68
N PHE A 459 -11.12 18.96 -10.39
CA PHE A 459 -12.28 18.25 -10.95
C PHE A 459 -13.31 17.85 -9.88
N VAL A 460 -13.05 18.11 -8.59
CA VAL A 460 -14.03 17.94 -7.49
C VAL A 460 -15.38 18.57 -7.82
N ASN A 461 -15.36 19.82 -8.31
CA ASN A 461 -16.56 20.57 -8.65
C ASN A 461 -16.82 20.55 -10.15
N ASN A 462 -17.98 20.02 -10.54
CA ASN A 462 -18.36 19.89 -11.96
C ASN A 462 -18.92 21.19 -12.57
N ASP A 463 -19.17 22.21 -11.74
CA ASP A 463 -19.78 23.47 -12.16
C ASP A 463 -18.79 24.46 -12.79
N CYS A 464 -17.51 24.10 -12.89
CA CYS A 464 -16.49 24.93 -13.52
C CYS A 464 -16.30 24.57 -15.00
N THR A 465 -16.16 25.59 -15.83
CA THR A 465 -15.76 25.43 -17.24
C THR A 465 -14.29 25.00 -17.34
N TYR A 466 -13.90 24.35 -18.45
CA TYR A 466 -12.49 24.02 -18.70
C TYR A 466 -11.57 25.24 -18.73
N ALA A 467 -12.10 26.41 -19.13
CA ALA A 467 -11.34 27.67 -19.09
C ALA A 467 -10.96 28.05 -17.67
N GLN A 468 -11.91 27.97 -16.74
CA GLN A 468 -11.68 28.28 -15.33
C GLN A 468 -10.68 27.29 -14.71
N ARG A 469 -10.82 25.99 -15.01
CA ARG A 469 -9.85 24.97 -14.55
C ARG A 469 -8.45 25.21 -15.09
N LEU A 470 -8.32 25.60 -16.36
CA LEU A 470 -7.03 25.93 -16.96
C LEU A 470 -6.40 27.18 -16.38
N LEU A 471 -7.19 28.23 -16.10
CA LEU A 471 -6.70 29.44 -15.44
C LEU A 471 -6.16 29.13 -14.05
N TRP A 472 -6.91 28.35 -13.27
CA TRP A 472 -6.50 27.91 -11.94
C TRP A 472 -5.20 27.10 -11.98
N ALA A 473 -5.10 26.12 -12.87
CA ALA A 473 -3.91 25.28 -13.01
C ALA A 473 -2.67 26.10 -13.47
N LYS A 474 -2.86 27.07 -14.36
CA LYS A 474 -1.79 27.98 -14.78
C LYS A 474 -1.28 28.84 -13.65
N GLU A 475 -2.18 29.35 -12.81
CA GLU A 475 -1.81 30.19 -11.69
C GLU A 475 -1.07 29.38 -10.62
N LEU A 476 -1.52 28.16 -10.30
CA LEU A 476 -0.78 27.24 -9.43
C LEU A 476 0.62 26.93 -9.99
N PHE A 477 0.71 26.60 -11.28
CA PHE A 477 1.99 26.37 -11.94
C PHE A 477 2.91 27.60 -11.84
N ARG A 478 2.37 28.81 -12.04
CA ARG A 478 3.13 30.07 -11.96
C ARG A 478 3.76 30.27 -10.59
N ILE A 479 3.02 30.00 -9.51
CA ILE A 479 3.51 30.17 -8.13
C ILE A 479 4.22 28.95 -7.56
N GLY A 480 4.18 27.79 -8.24
CA GLY A 480 4.82 26.55 -7.82
C GLY A 480 6.27 26.72 -7.33
N PRO A 481 7.15 27.42 -8.08
CA PRO A 481 8.53 27.66 -7.65
C PRO A 481 8.66 28.49 -6.36
N ALA A 482 7.72 29.40 -6.09
CA ALA A 482 7.71 30.18 -4.85
C ALA A 482 7.23 29.31 -3.67
N LEU A 483 6.24 28.46 -3.91
CA LEU A 483 5.71 27.54 -2.90
C LEU A 483 6.65 26.39 -2.56
N ALA A 484 7.56 26.02 -3.47
CA ALA A 484 8.53 24.92 -3.29
C ALA A 484 9.50 25.08 -2.10
N GLN A 485 9.54 26.25 -1.46
CA GLN A 485 10.35 26.48 -0.27
C GLN A 485 9.77 25.82 1.00
N TRP A 486 8.51 25.42 0.96
CA TRP A 486 7.77 24.82 2.06
C TRP A 486 7.27 23.42 1.70
N ASP A 487 7.05 22.60 2.72
CA ASP A 487 6.54 21.24 2.54
C ASP A 487 5.00 21.25 2.50
N TRP A 488 4.45 20.76 1.39
CA TRP A 488 3.01 20.68 1.13
C TRP A 488 2.49 19.25 1.08
N GLN A 489 3.29 18.23 1.43
CA GLN A 489 2.93 16.81 1.29
C GLN A 489 1.67 16.42 2.08
N GLU A 490 1.33 17.17 3.11
CA GLU A 490 0.13 16.94 3.91
C GLU A 490 -1.09 17.74 3.40
N PHE A 491 -0.88 18.71 2.51
CA PHE A 491 -1.90 19.65 2.04
C PHE A 491 -2.48 19.26 0.68
N THR A 492 -3.79 19.43 0.54
CA THR A 492 -4.50 19.22 -0.73
C THR A 492 -5.00 20.55 -1.30
N PHE A 493 -4.66 20.81 -2.56
CA PHE A 493 -5.11 21.99 -3.32
C PHE A 493 -6.36 21.64 -4.14
N LEU A 494 -7.46 22.34 -3.88
CA LEU A 494 -8.76 22.04 -4.45
C LEU A 494 -9.36 23.27 -5.14
N LEU A 495 -9.97 23.06 -6.30
CA LEU A 495 -10.74 24.12 -6.98
C LEU A 495 -12.12 24.28 -6.35
N SER A 496 -12.38 25.46 -5.79
CA SER A 496 -13.65 25.81 -5.12
C SER A 496 -14.14 27.18 -5.56
N PRO A 497 -15.45 27.46 -5.64
CA PRO A 497 -15.93 28.83 -5.86
C PRO A 497 -15.55 29.79 -4.72
N GLU A 498 -15.32 29.28 -3.52
CA GLU A 498 -14.99 30.05 -2.32
C GLU A 498 -13.51 29.86 -1.94
N LEU A 499 -12.87 30.94 -1.48
CA LEU A 499 -11.50 30.92 -0.97
C LEU A 499 -11.51 30.50 0.49
N GLU A 500 -10.91 29.36 0.82
CA GLU A 500 -10.76 28.86 2.18
C GLU A 500 -9.38 28.22 2.35
N VAL A 501 -8.63 28.64 3.37
CA VAL A 501 -7.36 28.02 3.75
C VAL A 501 -7.52 27.39 5.12
N ASP A 502 -7.73 26.08 5.15
CA ASP A 502 -7.89 25.32 6.39
C ASP A 502 -6.58 24.61 6.76
N TRP A 503 -5.82 25.22 7.66
CA TRP A 503 -4.58 24.67 8.22
C TRP A 503 -4.80 23.42 9.08
N ARG A 504 -6.00 23.20 9.63
CA ARG A 504 -6.32 22.03 10.47
C ARG A 504 -6.65 20.81 9.61
N ARG A 505 -7.49 20.99 8.60
CA ARG A 505 -7.84 19.93 7.63
C ARG A 505 -6.78 19.72 6.56
N ARG A 506 -5.79 20.62 6.48
CA ARG A 506 -4.71 20.62 5.49
C ARG A 506 -5.28 20.75 4.07
N GLN A 507 -6.20 21.69 3.88
CA GLN A 507 -6.90 21.91 2.61
C GLN A 507 -6.79 23.38 2.20
N LEU A 508 -6.46 23.61 0.93
CA LEU A 508 -6.51 24.92 0.29
C LEU A 508 -7.60 24.88 -0.78
N LEU A 509 -8.74 25.50 -0.49
CA LEU A 509 -9.82 25.74 -1.44
C LEU A 509 -9.55 27.07 -2.13
N LEU A 510 -9.21 27.03 -3.41
CA LEU A 510 -8.81 28.21 -4.17
C LEU A 510 -9.78 28.46 -5.33
N PRO A 511 -10.30 29.69 -5.52
CA PRO A 511 -11.11 30.04 -6.67
C PRO A 511 -10.30 30.12 -7.95
N HIS A 512 -10.95 29.92 -9.09
CA HIS A 512 -10.30 29.90 -10.41
C HIS A 512 -9.52 31.18 -10.76
N ASN A 513 -9.87 32.30 -10.14
CA ASN A 513 -9.29 33.63 -10.33
C ASN A 513 -8.53 34.13 -9.09
N PHE A 514 -8.02 33.23 -8.24
CA PHE A 514 -7.21 33.61 -7.09
C PHE A 514 -5.93 34.34 -7.51
N ASP A 515 -5.46 35.26 -6.68
CA ASP A 515 -4.18 35.95 -6.88
C ASP A 515 -3.07 35.13 -6.21
N GLY A 516 -2.23 34.50 -7.02
CA GLY A 516 -1.13 33.69 -6.52
C GLY A 516 -0.08 34.48 -5.76
N ASP A 517 0.16 35.76 -6.10
CA ASP A 517 1.15 36.57 -5.38
C ASP A 517 0.63 36.94 -3.99
N ALA A 518 -0.68 37.16 -3.85
CA ALA A 518 -1.32 37.38 -2.55
C ALA A 518 -1.25 36.12 -1.69
N LEU A 519 -1.43 34.92 -2.28
CA LEU A 519 -1.29 33.65 -1.56
C LEU A 519 0.14 33.43 -1.06
N VAL A 520 1.15 33.69 -1.89
CA VAL A 520 2.56 33.58 -1.48
C VAL A 520 2.86 34.53 -0.33
N ARG A 521 2.43 35.80 -0.41
CA ARG A 521 2.60 36.76 0.70
C ARG A 521 1.91 36.31 1.98
N TYR A 522 0.69 35.78 1.88
CA TYR A 522 -0.02 35.22 3.03
C TYR A 522 0.78 34.10 3.71
N ILE A 523 1.39 33.21 2.92
CA ILE A 523 2.22 32.13 3.45
C ILE A 523 3.51 32.67 4.07
N GLU A 524 4.15 33.67 3.44
CA GLU A 524 5.31 34.36 4.01
C GLU A 524 4.97 35.02 5.36
N GLU A 525 3.81 35.64 5.50
CA GLU A 525 3.31 36.22 6.75
C GLU A 525 3.07 35.15 7.83
N VAL A 526 2.50 34.00 7.47
CA VAL A 526 2.33 32.85 8.38
C VAL A 526 3.68 32.35 8.89
N GLN A 527 4.67 32.25 7.99
CA GLN A 527 6.02 31.82 8.33
C GLN A 527 6.76 32.85 9.19
N GLN A 528 6.58 34.14 8.91
CA GLN A 528 7.13 35.22 9.72
C GLN A 528 6.53 35.21 11.12
N SER A 529 5.21 35.05 11.24
CA SER A 529 4.51 34.91 12.53
C SER A 529 4.99 33.69 13.32
N ALA A 530 5.23 32.56 12.66
CA ALA A 530 5.78 31.36 13.29
C ALA A 530 7.20 31.60 13.84
N LYS A 531 8.08 32.25 13.07
CA LYS A 531 9.44 32.62 13.51
C LYS A 531 9.44 33.61 14.66
N GLU A 532 8.54 34.59 14.64
CA GLU A 532 8.39 35.57 15.72
C GLU A 532 7.91 34.89 17.01
N LYS A 533 6.93 33.99 16.91
CA LYS A 533 6.46 33.20 18.04
C LYS A 533 7.56 32.32 18.63
N GLU A 534 8.36 31.66 17.80
CA GLU A 534 9.51 30.87 18.25
C GLU A 534 10.55 31.77 18.96
N LYS A 535 10.88 32.92 18.37
CA LYS A 535 11.79 33.89 18.99
C LYS A 535 11.29 34.39 20.33
N GLU A 536 9.99 34.69 20.46
CA GLU A 536 9.38 35.07 21.74
C GLU A 536 9.48 33.95 22.77
N THR A 537 9.22 32.70 22.39
CA THR A 537 9.35 31.55 23.31
C THR A 537 10.79 31.37 23.78
N PHE A 538 11.77 31.54 22.89
CA PHE A 538 13.20 31.48 23.25
C PHE A 538 13.59 32.62 24.19
N LEU A 539 13.13 33.85 23.92
CA LEU A 539 13.38 35.00 24.79
C LEU A 539 12.74 34.81 26.16
N ARG A 540 11.50 34.31 26.24
CA ARG A 540 10.83 33.97 27.51
C ARG A 540 11.60 32.89 28.26
N ALA A 541 12.03 31.82 27.59
CA ALA A 541 12.83 30.75 28.22
C ALA A 541 14.18 31.28 28.73
N SER A 542 14.85 32.16 27.97
CA SER A 542 16.09 32.79 28.41
C SER A 542 15.89 33.76 29.58
N ALA A 543 14.78 34.50 29.61
CA ALA A 543 14.44 35.40 30.72
C ALA A 543 14.19 34.59 32.00
N MET A 544 13.43 33.49 31.91
CA MET A 544 13.19 32.58 33.03
C MET A 544 14.49 31.98 33.59
N ARG A 545 15.45 31.60 32.72
CA ARG A 545 16.77 31.13 33.16
C ARG A 545 17.59 32.20 33.89
N ARG A 546 17.55 33.45 33.41
CA ARG A 546 18.25 34.56 34.09
C ARG A 546 17.66 34.83 35.47
N LEU A 547 16.34 34.79 35.59
CA LEU A 547 15.65 34.94 36.87
C LEU A 547 16.04 33.80 37.83
N SER A 548 16.05 32.53 37.38
CA SER A 548 16.48 31.42 38.23
C SER A 548 17.96 31.52 38.64
N ASP A 549 18.83 31.97 37.74
CA ASP A 549 20.26 32.16 38.05
C ASP A 549 20.49 33.33 39.02
N GLU A 550 19.66 34.38 38.95
CA GLU A 550 19.66 35.49 39.90
C GLU A 550 19.11 35.08 41.26
N GLU A 551 18.05 34.28 41.32
CA GLU A 551 17.53 33.70 42.56
C GLU A 551 18.56 32.79 43.24
N LEU A 552 19.25 31.93 42.48
CA LEU A 552 20.33 31.10 43.02
C LEU A 552 21.50 31.93 43.53
N ARG A 553 21.88 33.00 42.81
CA ARG A 553 22.91 33.95 43.27
C ARG A 553 22.48 34.70 44.53
N ALA A 554 21.22 35.11 44.62
CA ALA A 554 20.67 35.76 45.81
C ALA A 554 20.64 34.80 47.00
N GLN A 555 20.28 33.54 46.79
CA GLN A 555 20.33 32.50 47.83
C GLN A 555 21.76 32.22 48.29
N ALA A 556 22.72 32.09 47.36
CA ALA A 556 24.14 31.91 47.69
C ALA A 556 24.70 33.12 48.44
N HIS A 557 24.39 34.34 48.00
CA HIS A 557 24.80 35.57 48.68
C HIS A 557 24.15 35.72 50.07
N ALA A 558 22.89 35.29 50.23
CA ALA A 558 22.24 35.26 51.55
C ALA A 558 22.89 34.23 52.49
N ALA A 559 23.32 33.08 51.96
CA ALA A 559 24.08 32.09 52.73
C ALA A 559 25.48 32.61 53.12
N ASP A 560 26.16 33.35 52.24
CA ASP A 560 27.45 33.99 52.54
C ASP A 560 27.32 35.16 53.53
N LEU A 561 26.21 35.91 53.48
CA LEU A 561 25.88 36.96 54.45
C LEU A 561 25.47 36.42 55.83
N GLN A 562 25.15 35.12 55.95
CA GLN A 562 25.12 34.44 57.25
C GLN A 562 26.56 34.21 57.73
N LEU A 563 27.31 35.31 57.86
CA LEU A 563 28.51 35.38 58.66
C LEU A 563 28.13 34.94 60.08
N SER A 564 28.63 33.75 60.42
CA SER A 564 28.83 33.23 61.76
C SER A 564 29.02 34.33 62.80
N GLY A 565 28.00 34.54 63.64
CA GLY A 565 27.99 35.52 64.71
C GLY A 565 26.94 35.20 65.76
N ASP A 566 27.40 34.58 66.84
CA ASP A 566 26.92 34.66 68.22
C ASP A 566 25.42 34.54 68.52
N ALA A 567 25.03 33.30 68.82
CA ALA A 567 23.91 32.99 69.70
C ALA A 567 24.19 33.52 71.11
N SER A 568 23.72 34.73 71.45
CA SER A 568 23.53 35.22 72.84
C SER A 568 22.87 36.60 72.85
N ARG A 569 21.54 36.66 73.07
CA ARG A 569 20.77 37.75 73.73
C ARG A 569 19.33 37.81 73.20
N ALA A 570 18.55 36.81 73.58
CA ALA A 570 17.12 36.97 73.80
C ALA A 570 16.95 36.96 75.32
N GLU A 571 16.47 38.05 75.93
CA GLU A 571 15.85 38.12 77.29
C GLU A 571 15.81 39.54 77.92
N GLU A 572 15.63 40.66 77.18
CA GLU A 572 15.54 41.98 77.86
C GLU A 572 14.33 42.89 77.58
N ASP A 573 13.44 42.61 76.60
CA ASP A 573 12.38 43.59 76.25
C ASP A 573 10.94 43.21 76.64
N GLU A 574 10.76 42.45 77.72
CA GLU A 574 9.43 42.13 78.29
C GLU A 574 8.92 43.14 79.35
N GLN A 575 9.61 44.27 79.58
CA GLN A 575 9.28 45.20 80.68
C GLN A 575 8.67 46.56 80.30
N VAL A 576 8.45 46.89 79.03
CA VAL A 576 7.88 48.20 78.65
C VAL A 576 6.34 48.14 78.42
N ARG A 577 5.72 46.96 78.54
CA ARG A 577 4.32 46.72 78.17
C ARG A 577 3.24 47.03 79.23
N GLN A 578 3.53 47.76 80.31
CA GLN A 578 2.56 47.89 81.42
C GLN A 578 2.32 49.28 82.02
N GLN A 579 2.56 50.38 81.30
CA GLN A 579 2.11 51.70 81.75
C GLN A 579 1.55 52.54 80.61
N LEU A 580 0.20 52.62 80.56
CA LEU A 580 -0.68 53.70 80.09
C LEU A 580 -1.94 53.11 79.43
N GLY A 581 -2.84 52.63 80.29
CA GLY A 581 -4.22 52.35 79.95
C GLY A 581 -5.13 53.55 80.27
N ASN A 582 -6.04 53.79 79.32
CA ASN A 582 -7.41 54.31 79.48
C ASN A 582 -7.70 55.82 79.44
N HIS A 583 -8.42 56.18 78.36
CA HIS A 583 -9.63 57.04 78.30
C HIS A 583 -9.47 58.57 78.00
N PRO A 584 -10.51 59.25 77.42
CA PRO A 584 -10.71 59.32 75.96
C PRO A 584 -10.94 60.75 75.39
N LEU A 585 -10.89 60.85 74.05
CA LEU A 585 -11.52 61.84 73.15
C LEU A 585 -10.99 63.29 73.07
N VAL A 586 -11.19 63.84 71.85
CA VAL A 586 -11.11 65.23 71.33
C VAL A 586 -9.72 65.80 70.92
N PRO A 587 -9.62 66.74 69.95
CA PRO A 587 -8.95 66.53 68.66
C PRO A 587 -7.85 67.56 68.29
N GLY A 588 -6.88 67.16 67.45
CA GLY A 588 -5.93 68.07 66.79
C GLY A 588 -4.45 67.81 67.12
N MET A 589 -3.60 68.02 66.11
CA MET A 589 -2.12 67.98 66.05
C MET A 589 -1.42 66.61 65.81
N GLN A 590 -0.72 66.55 64.66
CA GLN A 590 0.43 65.68 64.33
C GLN A 590 1.66 66.02 65.22
N PRO A 591 2.91 65.47 65.06
CA PRO A 591 3.44 64.33 64.29
C PRO A 591 4.46 63.43 65.07
N VAL A 592 4.70 62.19 64.63
CA VAL A 592 5.94 61.42 64.96
C VAL A 592 6.72 61.02 63.70
N SER A 593 6.21 61.37 62.52
CA SER A 593 6.79 60.98 61.22
C SER A 593 7.91 61.90 60.72
N GLU A 594 8.04 63.13 61.22
CA GLU A 594 9.00 64.10 60.66
C GLU A 594 10.42 63.92 61.20
N ALA A 595 10.59 63.47 62.44
CA ALA A 595 11.91 63.26 63.04
C ALA A 595 12.68 62.13 62.32
N VAL A 596 11.99 61.06 61.92
CA VAL A 596 12.58 59.95 61.15
C VAL A 596 12.91 60.36 59.72
N ARG A 597 12.06 61.20 59.09
CA ARG A 597 12.33 61.77 57.75
C ARG A 597 13.53 62.71 57.75
N HIS A 598 13.76 63.47 58.84
CA HIS A 598 14.91 64.36 58.97
C HIS A 598 16.24 63.61 59.10
N LEU A 599 16.27 62.48 59.82
CA LEU A 599 17.43 61.59 59.89
C LEU A 599 17.72 60.92 58.55
N TYR A 600 16.67 60.53 57.81
CA TYR A 600 16.81 59.94 56.48
C TYR A 600 17.39 60.96 55.47
N ARG A 601 16.90 62.21 55.46
CA ARG A 601 17.45 63.30 54.63
C ARG A 601 18.92 63.65 54.92
N GLN A 602 19.36 63.54 56.18
CA GLN A 602 20.76 63.81 56.53
C GLN A 602 21.74 62.72 56.06
N SER A 603 21.26 61.51 55.77
CA SER A 603 22.11 60.37 55.37
C SER A 603 22.32 60.24 53.86
N SER A 604 21.64 61.03 53.03
CA SER A 604 21.73 60.93 51.56
C SER A 604 21.60 62.30 50.84
N PRO A 605 22.69 63.10 50.73
CA PRO A 605 22.67 64.45 50.17
C PRO A 605 22.47 64.55 48.63
N HIS A 606 22.23 63.43 47.94
CA HIS A 606 22.16 63.37 46.47
C HIS A 606 20.79 62.92 45.93
N MET A 607 19.77 62.84 46.78
CA MET A 607 18.42 62.40 46.37
C MET A 607 17.40 63.54 46.17
N ASP A 608 17.74 64.79 46.52
CA ASP A 608 16.83 65.94 46.39
C ASP A 608 16.58 66.37 44.93
N GLU A 609 17.46 65.98 44.00
CA GLU A 609 17.28 66.19 42.56
C GLU A 609 16.29 65.19 41.91
N TYR A 610 15.97 64.08 42.58
CA TYR A 610 15.07 63.04 42.03
C TYR A 610 13.64 63.10 42.56
N MET A 611 13.36 63.89 43.61
CA MET A 611 12.04 63.95 44.26
C MET A 611 11.29 65.28 44.03
N THR A 612 11.83 66.19 43.21
CA THR A 612 11.24 67.52 42.93
C THR A 612 10.61 67.66 41.54
N SER A 613 10.37 66.56 40.81
CA SER A 613 9.57 66.59 39.59
C SER A 613 8.37 65.62 39.66
N SER A 614 7.18 66.22 39.67
CA SER A 614 5.82 65.63 39.66
C SER A 614 5.27 65.05 40.97
N GLU A 615 4.76 65.95 41.82
CA GLU A 615 3.57 65.70 42.63
C GLU A 615 2.35 66.09 41.79
N ASP A 616 1.41 65.17 41.53
CA ASP A 616 -0.01 65.51 41.70
C ASP A 616 -0.89 64.26 41.95
N SER A 617 -1.36 64.22 43.20
CA SER A 617 -2.57 63.62 43.81
C SER A 617 -3.21 62.31 43.28
N VAL A 618 -3.03 61.24 44.06
CA VAL A 618 -3.98 60.11 44.18
C VAL A 618 -4.77 60.27 45.47
N ASP A 619 -6.11 60.32 45.37
CA ASP A 619 -7.05 60.39 46.50
C ASP A 619 -7.31 58.97 47.06
N PRO A 620 -7.27 58.74 48.40
CA PRO A 620 -7.33 57.43 49.01
C PRO A 620 -8.73 57.16 49.60
N LEU A 621 -9.49 56.28 48.97
CA LEU A 621 -10.67 55.68 49.60
C LEU A 621 -10.74 54.17 49.35
N SER A 622 -10.88 53.46 50.47
CA SER A 622 -11.45 52.12 50.64
C SER A 622 -10.63 50.92 50.20
N VAL A 623 -9.57 50.65 50.98
CA VAL A 623 -9.25 49.27 51.36
C VAL A 623 -10.22 48.87 52.48
N GLU A 624 -11.20 48.03 52.17
CA GLU A 624 -11.81 47.12 53.15
C GLU A 624 -11.61 45.68 52.65
N ARG A 625 -10.92 44.88 53.46
CA ARG A 625 -11.02 43.40 53.51
C ARG A 625 -12.06 43.06 54.60
N PRO A 626 -12.53 41.81 54.84
CA PRO A 626 -12.18 40.50 54.23
C PRO A 626 -13.38 39.52 53.98
N LEU A 627 -13.07 38.42 53.28
CA LEU A 627 -13.63 37.05 53.38
C LEU A 627 -15.16 36.84 53.30
N SER A 628 -15.62 36.34 52.16
CA SER A 628 -16.46 35.13 52.12
C SER A 628 -16.45 34.52 50.71
N HIS A 629 -16.30 33.20 50.66
CA HIS A 629 -16.37 32.38 49.45
C HIS A 629 -17.73 32.58 48.75
N ALA A 630 -17.74 33.36 47.67
CA ALA A 630 -18.76 33.31 46.64
C ALA A 630 -18.15 33.92 45.37
N VAL A 631 -17.52 33.09 44.53
CA VAL A 631 -17.11 33.54 43.20
C VAL A 631 -18.37 33.59 42.34
N ALA A 632 -19.03 34.74 42.33
CA ALA A 632 -19.89 35.11 41.23
C ALA A 632 -18.96 35.60 40.11
N PHE A 633 -18.86 34.82 39.03
CA PHE A 633 -18.10 35.23 37.86
C PHE A 633 -18.84 36.37 37.15
N ASN A 634 -18.12 37.41 36.74
CA ASN A 634 -18.74 38.56 36.07
C ASN A 634 -19.03 38.27 34.58
N SER A 635 -18.57 37.12 34.06
CA SER A 635 -18.94 36.58 32.75
C SER A 635 -18.66 35.07 32.68
N ASP A 636 -19.40 34.35 31.82
CA ASP A 636 -19.18 32.91 31.59
C ASP A 636 -17.78 32.61 31.04
N THR A 637 -17.17 33.57 30.34
CA THR A 637 -15.80 33.45 29.80
C THR A 637 -14.74 33.50 30.90
N GLU A 638 -14.94 34.35 31.91
CA GLU A 638 -14.04 34.44 33.07
C GLU A 638 -14.16 33.17 33.93
N ALA A 639 -15.37 32.62 34.07
CA ALA A 639 -15.61 31.34 34.73
C ALA A 639 -14.86 30.20 34.04
N GLU A 640 -14.88 30.16 32.71
CA GLU A 640 -14.25 29.09 31.94
C GLU A 640 -12.71 29.16 31.95
N GLU A 641 -12.15 30.37 31.93
CA GLU A 641 -10.69 30.58 32.02
C GLU A 641 -10.16 30.23 33.42
N GLN A 642 -10.87 30.59 34.48
CA GLN A 642 -10.49 30.25 35.84
C GLN A 642 -10.58 28.73 36.09
N LEU A 643 -11.63 28.06 35.59
CA LEU A 643 -11.78 26.60 35.69
C LEU A 643 -10.73 25.83 34.86
N LYS A 644 -10.25 26.40 33.74
CA LYS A 644 -9.08 25.88 33.01
C LYS A 644 -7.78 26.08 33.78
N TRP A 645 -7.61 27.23 34.44
CA TRP A 645 -6.44 27.55 35.26
C TRP A 645 -6.34 26.68 36.52
N GLU A 646 -7.47 26.40 37.17
CA GLU A 646 -7.54 25.53 38.35
C GLU A 646 -7.54 24.03 38.01
N GLY A 647 -7.42 23.67 36.72
CA GLY A 647 -7.19 22.29 36.29
C GLY A 647 -8.42 21.38 36.32
N PHE A 648 -9.63 21.92 36.47
CA PHE A 648 -10.87 21.14 36.57
C PHE A 648 -11.25 20.40 35.25
N TYR A 649 -10.68 20.81 34.12
CA TYR A 649 -10.86 20.16 32.81
C TYR A 649 -9.63 19.38 32.31
N GLN A 650 -8.62 19.16 33.15
CA GLN A 650 -7.60 18.16 32.81
C GLN A 650 -8.19 16.77 33.08
N GLU A 651 -8.56 16.08 32.01
CA GLU A 651 -8.76 14.64 32.05
C GLU A 651 -7.53 13.96 32.69
N PRO A 652 -7.73 12.92 33.52
CA PRO A 652 -6.64 12.32 34.25
C PRO A 652 -5.59 11.78 33.28
N TYR A 653 -4.34 12.19 33.48
CA TYR A 653 -3.17 11.55 32.90
C TYR A 653 -3.26 10.04 33.19
N VAL A 654 -3.74 9.28 32.22
CA VAL A 654 -3.50 7.84 32.16
C VAL A 654 -2.04 7.73 31.77
N ASP A 655 -1.26 7.22 32.72
CA ASP A 655 0.10 6.74 32.54
C ASP A 655 0.05 5.57 31.54
N GLN A 656 -0.11 5.87 30.25
CA GLN A 656 0.09 4.91 29.18
C GLN A 656 1.59 4.78 28.97
N MET A 657 2.20 3.94 29.81
CA MET A 657 3.35 3.15 29.37
C MET A 657 3.04 2.61 27.97
N PRO A 658 3.89 2.84 26.96
CA PRO A 658 3.71 2.20 25.67
C PRO A 658 3.70 0.69 25.91
N THR A 659 2.56 0.05 25.65
CA THR A 659 2.47 -1.41 25.51
C THR A 659 3.06 -1.81 24.14
N GLY A 660 4.27 -1.31 23.87
CA GLY A 660 5.13 -1.79 22.80
C GLY A 660 6.08 -2.83 23.39
N ASP A 661 6.32 -3.89 22.63
CA ASP A 661 7.20 -4.99 23.01
C ASP A 661 8.52 -4.48 23.62
N LEU A 662 9.04 -5.20 24.62
CA LEU A 662 10.29 -4.87 25.34
C LEU A 662 11.49 -4.57 24.42
N ASP A 663 11.44 -5.03 23.17
CA ASP A 663 12.44 -4.77 22.15
C ASP A 663 12.40 -3.33 21.57
N ASP A 664 11.25 -2.66 21.55
CA ASP A 664 11.10 -1.29 21.04
C ASP A 664 11.61 -0.23 22.01
N MET A 665 11.45 -0.46 23.33
CA MET A 665 12.09 0.39 24.35
C MET A 665 13.61 0.24 24.34
N ALA A 666 14.12 -0.98 24.12
CA ALA A 666 15.54 -1.22 23.98
C ALA A 666 16.11 -0.58 22.70
N HIS A 667 15.34 -0.57 21.62
CA HIS A 667 15.72 0.05 20.35
C HIS A 667 15.75 1.58 20.45
N THR A 668 14.71 2.20 21.01
CA THR A 668 14.66 3.65 21.25
C THR A 668 15.73 4.12 22.23
N TYR A 669 15.99 3.39 23.32
CA TYR A 669 17.09 3.70 24.25
C TYR A 669 18.48 3.56 23.60
N ARG A 670 18.65 2.61 22.66
CA ARG A 670 19.90 2.48 21.88
C ARG A 670 20.06 3.62 20.87
N LEU A 671 18.97 4.10 20.28
CA LEU A 671 18.98 5.20 19.29
C LEU A 671 19.29 6.55 19.95
N THR A 672 18.69 6.84 21.11
CA THR A 672 18.98 8.05 21.88
C THR A 672 20.41 8.03 22.43
N ASN A 673 20.88 6.89 22.93
CA ASN A 673 22.28 6.74 23.33
C ASN A 673 23.26 6.87 22.16
N ARG A 674 22.91 6.39 20.95
CA ARG A 674 23.71 6.60 19.74
C ARG A 674 23.86 8.08 19.44
N TRP A 675 22.75 8.83 19.47
CA TRP A 675 22.76 10.26 19.20
C TRP A 675 23.59 11.03 20.24
N HIS A 676 23.44 10.73 21.52
CA HIS A 676 24.24 11.34 22.58
C HIS A 676 25.74 11.03 22.48
N ARG A 677 26.11 9.80 22.08
CA ARG A 677 27.52 9.41 21.87
C ARG A 677 28.12 10.07 20.63
N GLU A 678 27.36 10.19 19.55
CA GLU A 678 27.81 10.90 18.35
C GLU A 678 27.98 12.40 18.61
N ALA A 679 27.09 13.01 19.40
CA ALA A 679 27.20 14.40 19.83
C ALA A 679 28.41 14.63 20.74
N ALA A 680 28.63 13.76 21.73
CA ALA A 680 29.80 13.83 22.62
C ALA A 680 31.12 13.63 21.85
N ALA A 681 31.16 12.70 20.88
CA ALA A 681 32.34 12.47 20.05
C ALA A 681 32.67 13.64 19.12
N LYS A 682 31.65 14.31 18.56
CA LYS A 682 31.85 15.55 17.78
C LYS A 682 32.43 16.66 18.65
N LYS A 683 31.90 16.86 19.85
CA LYS A 683 32.38 17.88 20.79
C LYS A 683 33.83 17.64 21.23
N LEU A 684 34.21 16.39 21.50
CA LEU A 684 35.60 16.00 21.80
C LEU A 684 36.54 16.22 20.60
N LEU A 685 36.08 15.97 19.37
CA LEU A 685 36.87 16.23 18.16
C LEU A 685 37.08 17.73 17.91
N GLU A 686 36.08 18.56 18.19
CA GLU A 686 36.20 20.02 18.14
C GLU A 686 37.17 20.55 19.21
N GLU A 687 37.12 20.00 20.42
CA GLU A 687 38.08 20.31 21.49
C GLU A 687 39.51 19.83 21.18
N LEU A 688 39.67 18.69 20.50
CA LEU A 688 40.99 18.21 20.06
C LEU A 688 41.56 19.01 18.87
N GLN A 689 40.70 19.49 17.97
CA GLN A 689 41.11 20.38 16.89
C GLN A 689 41.51 21.78 17.39
N SER A 690 40.85 22.27 18.45
CA SER A 690 41.18 23.56 19.04
C SER A 690 42.48 23.53 19.85
N THR A 691 42.80 22.38 20.48
CA THR A 691 44.00 22.24 21.32
C THR A 691 45.30 21.94 20.54
N TYR A 692 45.26 21.22 19.42
CA TYR A 692 46.49 20.79 18.72
C TYR A 692 46.86 21.55 17.43
N GLY A 693 46.03 22.51 17.00
CA GLY A 693 46.34 23.39 15.87
C GLY A 693 46.34 22.68 14.49
N LYS A 694 46.01 23.42 13.43
CA LYS A 694 45.70 22.91 12.07
C LYS A 694 46.84 22.21 11.30
N LYS A 695 47.96 21.86 11.93
CA LYS A 695 49.15 21.31 11.25
C LYS A 695 49.72 20.05 11.91
N SER A 696 48.93 19.01 12.13
CA SER A 696 49.43 17.61 12.12
C SER A 696 48.28 16.60 12.23
N ARG A 697 48.20 15.67 11.27
CA ARG A 697 47.25 14.54 11.12
C ARG A 697 45.77 14.89 10.90
N ARG A 698 45.23 14.44 9.75
CA ARG A 698 43.79 14.44 9.45
C ARG A 698 43.05 13.57 10.47
N PHE A 699 42.19 14.19 11.26
CA PHE A 699 41.15 13.50 12.02
C PHE A 699 39.88 13.50 11.15
N ASP A 700 39.77 12.54 10.24
CA ASP A 700 38.56 12.38 9.42
C ASP A 700 37.48 11.64 10.22
N TYR A 701 36.27 12.21 10.24
CA TYR A 701 35.09 11.60 10.83
C TYR A 701 34.63 10.42 9.95
N GLN A 702 34.86 9.18 10.41
CA GLN A 702 34.28 8.01 9.77
C GLN A 702 32.90 7.74 10.39
N LYS A 703 31.85 7.86 9.58
CA LYS A 703 30.47 7.63 9.99
C LYS A 703 30.37 6.22 10.58
N MET A 704 30.01 6.10 11.86
CA MET A 704 29.95 4.82 12.59
C MET A 704 28.84 3.95 11.98
N GLY A 705 29.23 2.98 11.17
CA GLY A 705 28.37 1.89 10.71
C GLY A 705 28.18 0.85 11.81
N ASP A 706 26.97 0.28 11.83
CA ASP A 706 26.47 -0.88 12.58
C ASP A 706 27.14 -1.27 13.93
N VAL A 707 26.33 -1.23 15.00
CA VAL A 707 26.74 -1.37 16.41
C VAL A 707 27.24 -2.78 16.80
N LEU A 708 27.24 -3.76 15.89
CA LEU A 708 27.75 -5.10 16.19
C LEU A 708 29.28 -5.19 16.21
N GLU A 709 30.01 -4.20 15.68
CA GLU A 709 31.48 -4.23 15.63
C GLU A 709 32.19 -3.39 16.71
N ILE A 710 31.45 -2.69 17.59
CA ILE A 710 32.04 -1.76 18.58
C ILE A 710 32.84 -2.48 19.70
N ASN A 711 32.66 -3.80 19.85
CA ASN A 711 33.49 -4.63 20.74
C ASN A 711 34.78 -5.14 20.06
N ASN A 712 35.02 -4.80 18.79
CA ASN A 712 36.22 -5.24 18.09
C ASN A 712 37.38 -4.27 18.40
N ALA A 713 38.31 -4.70 19.27
CA ALA A 713 39.44 -3.90 19.75
C ALA A 713 40.38 -3.35 18.65
N ARG A 714 40.20 -3.76 17.39
CA ARG A 714 40.98 -3.31 16.24
C ARG A 714 40.48 -2.01 15.59
N VAL A 715 39.26 -1.55 15.89
CA VAL A 715 38.62 -0.40 15.21
C VAL A 715 38.49 0.84 16.13
N GLN A 716 38.83 0.73 17.42
CA GLN A 716 38.81 1.90 18.32
C GLN A 716 40.04 2.81 18.13
N PRO A 717 39.86 4.14 18.05
CA PRO A 717 40.97 5.08 18.08
C PRO A 717 41.68 5.04 19.44
N LYS A 718 43.02 5.06 19.41
CA LYS A 718 43.86 5.04 20.63
C LYS A 718 43.54 6.25 21.51
N GLY A 719 42.99 6.00 22.71
CA GLY A 719 42.68 7.03 23.71
C GLY A 719 41.28 6.95 24.31
N PHE A 720 40.38 6.09 23.80
CA PHE A 720 39.04 5.91 24.37
C PHE A 720 39.06 4.99 25.62
N PRO A 721 38.41 5.38 26.74
CA PRO A 721 38.33 4.55 27.93
C PRO A 721 37.41 3.34 27.73
N VAL A 722 37.92 2.14 28.03
CA VAL A 722 37.17 0.87 27.98
C VAL A 722 36.30 0.76 29.24
N LEU A 723 34.98 0.90 29.10
CA LEU A 723 34.06 0.62 30.19
C LEU A 723 33.91 -0.90 30.36
N VAL A 724 34.42 -1.42 31.48
CA VAL A 724 34.20 -2.81 31.91
C VAL A 724 32.71 -3.00 32.18
N ARG A 725 32.10 -3.98 31.51
CA ARG A 725 30.66 -4.26 31.58
C ARG A 725 30.28 -4.67 33.01
N GLY A 726 29.39 -3.89 33.62
CA GLY A 726 28.76 -4.20 34.92
C GLY A 726 28.04 -5.56 34.90
N MET A 727 28.10 -6.23 36.04
CA MET A 727 27.56 -7.56 36.30
C MET A 727 26.07 -7.67 35.98
N LYS A 728 25.65 -8.80 35.39
CA LYS A 728 24.25 -9.16 35.24
C LYS A 728 23.62 -9.41 36.62
N PRO A 729 22.35 -9.03 36.87
CA PRO A 729 21.60 -9.56 37.99
C PRO A 729 21.33 -11.05 37.73
N SER A 730 21.63 -11.87 38.73
CA SER A 730 21.27 -13.29 38.78
C SER A 730 19.79 -13.44 39.11
N GLU A 731 19.16 -14.43 38.48
CA GLU A 731 17.80 -14.89 38.72
C GLU A 731 17.50 -15.06 40.21
N GLY A 732 16.30 -14.59 40.60
CA GLY A 732 15.61 -14.83 41.86
C GLY A 732 14.13 -14.68 41.62
#